data_AF-A0A1Q7M9N7-F1
#
_entry.id   AF-A0A1Q7M9N7-F1
#
_cell.length_a   1.000
_cell.length_b   1.000
_cell.length_c   1.000
_cell.angle_alpha   90.00
_cell.angle_beta   90.00
_cell.angle_gamma   90.00
#
_symmetry.space_group_name_H-M   'P 1'
#
loop_
_entity.id
_entity.type
_entity.pdbx_description
1 polymer ?
#
loop_
_entity_poly.entity_id
_entity_poly.type
_entity_poly.pdbx_seq_one_letter_code
_entity_poly.pdbx_strand_id
1 'polypeptide(L)'
;MSRFFVARPIVAMVIAILMVIIGAVALVGLPVAQYPNIVPPQIQVRTNYTGADAVTVEQSVATPIEQQMSSVEKMLYVQSTNANDGTLLLQVTFDVDSNIDIDQVNTQNKVAQAQPFLPADVTNYGLTFQQSTGLPLLGISLYSPKGSFDTLFLGNYATINLTDALYRIPGVGQVLNFGTSDYAMRIWVKPDKLAKLGLTVGDLSNAIQAQNNVNPAGRLGADPAPRGQQFTYTVRAQGRLLKAEEFGNIVVRLNPDGSTVRLGDVARIELGALTYTQIGRYNGKPSLVFGVFQTPGSNALAVAGGVKAKMEELKKRFPPDLDYAISLDTTAPVTEGIREILITLLETTLLVALVVFLFLQSWRATLIPLIAVPVSLVGTFALFPMLGFSINSLSLFGLVLAIGLVVDDAIVVVEAVERHIEDGLSPKDATLAAMKEVTAPVVSVAVILAAVFIPLAFTGGITGLLNKQFALTIAVSVLISAFNALTLSPALSALLLRPRQEAKGVFARFFAGFNRWFGRANSGYVKASRFLARKAVVGLAILVGFTALAGLAGKKVAGGFIPSEDQGYFFLNVQLPDASSLERTDAVCRKIDAILAATPEVQSYNTIAGFSLLSFSSATYGAFYFVSLKKWSERPGAEHTDEAVINRLNQQLFGRINEAFAFGFPPPAIPGLGNSGGFSMWIQDRSGADVPFLQKNLEAFITAAKKRPEVGSINTIWRASVPQIYADVDRDKVLKQGISLSSVYQTMQAFMGGAYINQFNRFGRQWRVFLQAEADQRETTNDISGYYVRNGKGDMVPLSAFVDTKRVYGPEFTNRFNLFRAAQVIGNPAPGYSSDQVMRALEQVANEVLPREMGFEWADLSYQQQKAAGTGTVTFVLSLVCVFLILAALY
;
A
#
# COMPACT_ATOMS: atom_id res chain seq x y z
N MET A 1 26.91 -41.35 -15.67
CA MET A 1 25.53 -40.89 -15.93
C MET A 1 25.24 -40.75 -17.42
N SER A 2 25.92 -39.87 -18.16
CA SER A 2 25.58 -39.55 -19.55
C SER A 2 25.61 -40.75 -20.52
N ARG A 3 26.52 -41.72 -20.33
CA ARG A 3 26.53 -42.98 -21.11
C ARG A 3 25.20 -43.75 -21.05
N PHE A 4 24.51 -43.72 -19.91
CA PHE A 4 23.22 -44.38 -19.73
C PHE A 4 22.13 -43.71 -20.58
N PHE A 5 22.07 -42.37 -20.55
CA PHE A 5 21.06 -41.60 -21.30
C PHE A 5 21.33 -41.57 -22.81
N VAL A 6 22.59 -41.58 -23.23
CA VAL A 6 22.95 -41.78 -24.65
C VAL A 6 22.51 -43.16 -25.17
N ALA A 7 22.60 -44.20 -24.33
CA ALA A 7 22.14 -45.53 -24.68
C ALA A 7 20.61 -45.68 -24.61
N ARG A 8 19.94 -44.88 -23.76
CA ARG A 8 18.50 -44.92 -23.53
C ARG A 8 17.86 -43.52 -23.68
N PRO A 9 17.80 -42.97 -24.91
CA PRO A 9 17.37 -41.60 -25.12
C PRO A 9 15.89 -41.36 -24.77
N ILE A 10 15.04 -42.39 -24.85
CA ILE A 10 13.64 -42.33 -24.41
C ILE A 10 13.54 -41.98 -22.93
N VAL A 11 14.41 -42.53 -22.08
CA VAL A 11 14.38 -42.23 -20.64
C VAL A 11 14.73 -40.76 -20.38
N ALA A 12 15.70 -40.20 -21.10
CA ALA A 12 16.03 -38.78 -20.99
C ALA A 12 14.85 -37.89 -21.42
N MET A 13 14.18 -38.23 -22.53
CA MET A 13 13.01 -37.51 -23.01
C MET A 13 11.82 -37.62 -22.03
N VAL A 14 11.56 -38.79 -21.45
CA VAL A 14 10.49 -38.97 -20.45
C VAL A 14 10.73 -38.10 -19.22
N ILE A 15 11.97 -38.06 -18.71
CA ILE A 15 12.31 -37.22 -17.56
C ILE A 15 12.10 -35.73 -17.90
N ALA A 16 12.57 -35.28 -19.07
CA ALA A 16 12.37 -33.90 -19.52
C ALA A 16 10.87 -33.54 -19.66
N ILE A 17 10.06 -34.44 -20.25
CA ILE A 17 8.62 -34.26 -20.36
C ILE A 17 7.97 -34.20 -18.97
N LEU A 18 8.36 -35.06 -18.03
CA LEU A 18 7.86 -35.02 -16.66
C LEU A 18 8.22 -33.70 -15.96
N MET A 19 9.45 -33.20 -16.12
CA MET A 19 9.84 -31.89 -15.57
C MET A 19 8.97 -30.76 -16.11
N VAL A 20 8.71 -30.75 -17.42
CA VAL A 20 7.82 -29.76 -18.05
C VAL A 20 6.39 -29.90 -17.54
N ILE A 21 5.85 -31.12 -17.44
CA ILE A 21 4.49 -31.36 -16.94
C ILE A 21 4.36 -30.89 -15.49
N ILE A 22 5.27 -31.30 -14.61
CA ILE A 22 5.23 -30.92 -13.18
C ILE A 22 5.40 -29.40 -13.04
N GLY A 23 6.34 -28.82 -13.77
CA GLY A 23 6.55 -27.37 -13.81
C GLY A 23 5.34 -26.60 -14.31
N ALA A 24 4.69 -27.07 -15.38
CA ALA A 24 3.49 -26.46 -15.95
C ALA A 24 2.28 -26.60 -15.01
N VAL A 25 2.12 -27.74 -14.33
CA VAL A 25 1.06 -27.92 -13.32
C VAL A 25 1.30 -26.99 -12.13
N ALA A 26 2.54 -26.88 -11.64
CA ALA A 26 2.88 -25.94 -10.58
C ALA A 26 2.62 -24.49 -11.01
N LEU A 27 2.97 -24.12 -12.24
CA LEU A 27 2.76 -22.78 -12.81
C LEU A 27 1.30 -22.32 -12.70
N VAL A 28 0.32 -23.21 -12.93
CA VAL A 28 -1.11 -22.88 -12.86
C VAL A 28 -1.57 -22.59 -11.42
N GLY A 29 -0.94 -23.21 -10.41
CA GLY A 29 -1.31 -23.05 -9.01
C GLY A 29 -0.59 -21.92 -8.27
N LEU A 30 0.45 -21.33 -8.87
CA LEU A 30 1.28 -20.33 -8.20
C LEU A 30 0.59 -18.95 -8.14
N PRO A 31 0.70 -18.23 -7.00
CA PRO A 31 0.20 -16.88 -6.90
C PRO A 31 1.04 -15.94 -7.79
N VAL A 32 0.38 -14.91 -8.32
CA VAL A 32 0.98 -13.91 -9.20
C VAL A 32 0.95 -12.55 -8.48
N ALA A 33 2.09 -11.88 -8.43
CA ALA A 33 2.25 -10.58 -7.75
C ALA A 33 3.32 -9.74 -8.45
N GLN A 34 3.39 -8.43 -8.17
CA GLN A 34 4.49 -7.58 -8.67
C GLN A 34 5.80 -7.90 -7.96
N TYR A 35 5.70 -8.03 -6.63
CA TYR A 35 6.79 -8.31 -5.72
C TYR A 35 6.44 -9.55 -4.88
N PRO A 36 7.45 -10.23 -4.29
CA PRO A 36 7.20 -11.15 -3.18
C PRO A 36 6.38 -10.48 -2.07
N ASN A 37 5.88 -11.27 -1.13
CA ASN A 37 5.27 -10.72 0.09
C ASN A 37 6.37 -10.09 0.97
N ILE A 38 6.70 -8.84 0.67
CA ILE A 38 7.76 -8.04 1.30
C ILE A 38 7.23 -6.83 2.04
N VAL A 39 5.93 -6.55 1.92
CA VAL A 39 5.29 -5.42 2.58
C VAL A 39 5.08 -5.82 4.05
N PRO A 40 5.68 -5.10 5.01
CA PRO A 40 5.44 -5.31 6.43
C PRO A 40 3.93 -5.29 6.73
N PRO A 41 3.38 -6.35 7.35
CA PRO A 41 1.96 -6.36 7.68
C PRO A 41 1.66 -5.31 8.75
N GLN A 42 0.48 -4.70 8.64
CA GLN A 42 0.02 -3.68 9.59
C GLN A 42 -1.33 -4.05 10.19
N ILE A 43 -1.45 -3.84 11.51
CA ILE A 43 -2.74 -3.87 12.21
C ILE A 43 -3.15 -2.43 12.49
N GLN A 44 -4.28 -2.01 11.89
CA GLN A 44 -4.87 -0.71 12.12
C GLN A 44 -5.91 -0.80 13.23
N VAL A 45 -5.77 0.05 14.24
CA VAL A 45 -6.74 0.26 15.32
C VAL A 45 -7.38 1.63 15.10
N ARG A 46 -8.70 1.66 14.94
CA ARG A 46 -9.46 2.90 14.73
C ARG A 46 -10.53 3.08 15.79
N THR A 47 -10.72 4.31 16.24
CA THR A 47 -11.84 4.72 17.10
C THR A 47 -12.09 6.22 16.96
N ASN A 48 -13.13 6.73 17.62
CA ASN A 48 -13.48 8.15 17.61
C ASN A 48 -13.86 8.62 19.01
N TYR A 49 -13.24 9.72 19.46
CA TYR A 49 -13.66 10.48 20.63
C TYR A 49 -14.38 11.76 20.18
N THR A 50 -15.68 11.63 19.91
CA THR A 50 -16.49 12.69 19.29
C THR A 50 -16.44 14.00 20.09
N GLY A 51 -15.94 15.07 19.46
CA GLY A 51 -15.85 16.41 20.03
C GLY A 51 -14.54 16.71 20.79
N ALA A 52 -13.61 15.75 20.87
CA ALA A 52 -12.27 15.97 21.41
C ALA A 52 -11.32 16.56 20.36
N ASP A 53 -10.45 17.46 20.76
CA ASP A 53 -9.36 17.97 19.92
C ASP A 53 -8.20 16.94 19.81
N ALA A 54 -7.31 17.17 18.85
CA ALA A 54 -6.19 16.28 18.54
C ALA A 54 -5.30 15.97 19.76
N VAL A 55 -5.01 16.96 20.62
CA VAL A 55 -4.15 16.76 21.80
C VAL A 55 -4.89 15.94 22.86
N THR A 56 -6.19 16.18 23.05
CA THR A 56 -7.02 15.39 23.95
C THR A 56 -7.11 13.92 23.51
N VAL A 57 -7.29 13.66 22.21
CA VAL A 57 -7.28 12.30 21.63
C VAL A 57 -5.91 11.64 21.84
N GLU A 58 -4.84 12.38 21.58
CA GLU A 58 -3.47 11.92 21.77
C GLU A 58 -3.21 11.45 23.22
N GLN A 59 -3.55 12.30 24.20
CA GLN A 59 -3.26 12.06 25.60
C GLN A 59 -4.20 11.04 26.24
N SER A 60 -5.49 11.09 25.90
CA SER A 60 -6.52 10.28 26.59
C SER A 60 -6.79 8.95 25.91
N VAL A 61 -6.44 8.78 24.63
CA VAL A 61 -6.78 7.58 23.85
C VAL A 61 -5.55 6.91 23.27
N ALA A 62 -4.72 7.63 22.49
CA ALA A 62 -3.55 7.01 21.86
C ALA A 62 -2.49 6.61 22.87
N THR A 63 -2.14 7.50 23.80
CA THR A 63 -1.06 7.27 24.77
C THR A 63 -1.30 6.01 25.63
N PRO A 64 -2.49 5.78 26.23
CA PRO A 64 -2.74 4.55 26.98
C PRO A 64 -2.67 3.28 26.12
N ILE A 65 -3.12 3.34 24.86
CA ILE A 65 -3.06 2.20 23.94
C ILE A 65 -1.61 1.89 23.58
N GLU A 66 -0.86 2.90 23.14
CA GLU A 66 0.53 2.78 22.72
C GLU A 66 1.44 2.25 23.83
N GLN A 67 1.24 2.69 25.07
CA GLN A 67 2.02 2.22 26.22
C GLN A 67 1.89 0.70 26.43
N GLN A 68 0.75 0.10 26.08
CA GLN A 68 0.59 -1.35 26.13
C GLN A 68 1.24 -2.07 24.93
N MET A 69 1.45 -1.38 23.81
CA MET A 69 1.98 -1.96 22.56
C MET A 69 3.48 -2.26 22.59
N SER A 70 4.26 -1.64 23.47
CA SER A 70 5.72 -1.82 23.51
C SER A 70 6.20 -3.25 23.77
N SER A 71 5.31 -4.13 24.23
CA SER A 71 5.60 -5.54 24.52
C SER A 71 5.13 -6.51 23.44
N VAL A 72 4.67 -6.01 22.29
CA VAL A 72 4.23 -6.85 21.17
C VAL A 72 5.44 -7.39 20.42
N GLU A 73 5.57 -8.71 20.34
CA GLU A 73 6.66 -9.38 19.62
C GLU A 73 6.64 -9.04 18.13
N LYS A 74 7.83 -9.00 17.51
CA LYS A 74 8.04 -8.72 16.07
C LYS A 74 7.47 -7.38 15.58
N MET A 75 7.03 -6.49 16.46
CA MET A 75 6.69 -5.12 16.10
C MET A 75 7.95 -4.37 15.64
N LEU A 76 7.89 -3.72 14.47
CA LEU A 76 8.94 -2.83 13.97
C LEU A 76 8.79 -1.43 14.58
N TYR A 77 7.59 -0.86 14.47
CA TYR A 77 7.25 0.45 15.02
C TYR A 77 5.73 0.60 15.15
N VAL A 78 5.33 1.53 16.01
CA VAL A 78 3.94 1.97 16.18
C VAL A 78 3.82 3.45 15.86
N GLN A 79 2.80 3.81 15.09
CA GLN A 79 2.47 5.20 14.80
C GLN A 79 1.00 5.47 15.05
N SER A 80 0.67 6.67 15.53
CA SER A 80 -0.71 7.13 15.65
C SER A 80 -0.90 8.51 15.02
N THR A 81 -2.09 8.70 14.47
CA THR A 81 -2.61 10.01 14.04
C THR A 81 -3.86 10.30 14.85
N ASN A 82 -3.86 11.46 15.49
CA ASN A 82 -4.92 11.95 16.37
C ASN A 82 -5.45 13.26 15.76
N ALA A 83 -6.71 13.29 15.32
CA ALA A 83 -7.25 14.44 14.58
C ALA A 83 -8.28 15.22 15.40
N ASN A 84 -8.48 16.50 15.05
CA ASN A 84 -9.47 17.40 15.69
C ASN A 84 -10.93 16.98 15.48
N ASP A 85 -11.22 16.05 14.57
CA ASP A 85 -12.54 15.45 14.41
C ASP A 85 -12.81 14.31 15.43
N GLY A 86 -11.89 14.07 16.37
CA GLY A 86 -11.96 13.03 17.38
C GLY A 86 -11.36 11.69 16.93
N THR A 87 -10.96 11.57 15.67
CA THR A 87 -10.47 10.30 15.12
C THR A 87 -9.09 9.93 15.65
N LEU A 88 -8.96 8.66 16.07
CA LEU A 88 -7.69 7.99 16.26
C LEU A 88 -7.49 6.95 15.16
N LEU A 89 -6.37 7.04 14.45
CA LEU A 89 -5.81 5.96 13.62
C LEU A 89 -4.45 5.56 14.19
N LEU A 90 -4.39 4.39 14.82
CA LEU A 90 -3.14 3.77 15.29
C LEU A 90 -2.77 2.62 14.35
N GLN A 91 -1.51 2.56 13.95
CA GLN A 91 -0.97 1.56 13.04
C GLN A 91 0.23 0.89 13.71
N VAL A 92 0.12 -0.42 13.92
CA VAL A 92 1.22 -1.25 14.42
C VAL A 92 1.81 -2.00 13.23
N THR A 93 3.07 -1.74 12.93
CA THR A 93 3.79 -2.36 11.81
C THR A 93 4.66 -3.49 12.31
N PHE A 94 4.57 -4.66 11.68
CA PHE A 94 5.27 -5.88 12.10
C PHE A 94 6.35 -6.29 11.10
N ASP A 95 7.30 -7.12 11.53
CA ASP A 95 8.33 -7.66 10.65
C ASP A 95 7.70 -8.52 9.55
N VAL A 96 8.29 -8.54 8.35
CA VAL A 96 7.77 -9.26 7.19
C VAL A 96 7.64 -10.78 7.43
N ASP A 97 8.42 -11.32 8.37
CA ASP A 97 8.38 -12.73 8.77
C ASP A 97 7.42 -13.00 9.96
N SER A 98 6.55 -12.05 10.31
CA SER A 98 5.52 -12.21 11.34
C SER A 98 4.27 -12.94 10.81
N ASN A 99 3.44 -13.43 11.73
CA ASN A 99 2.15 -14.01 11.38
C ASN A 99 1.06 -12.99 11.72
N ILE A 100 0.43 -12.42 10.69
CA ILE A 100 -0.51 -11.33 10.86
C ILE A 100 -1.74 -11.68 11.71
N ASP A 101 -2.19 -12.93 11.68
CA ASP A 101 -3.34 -13.36 12.49
C ASP A 101 -2.97 -13.38 13.98
N ILE A 102 -1.75 -13.84 14.30
CA ILE A 102 -1.21 -13.78 15.66
C ILE A 102 -0.95 -12.34 16.07
N ASP A 103 -0.40 -11.51 15.19
CA ASP A 103 -0.13 -10.11 15.43
C ASP A 103 -1.41 -9.32 15.74
N GLN A 104 -2.50 -9.62 15.00
CA GLN A 104 -3.81 -9.05 15.27
C GLN A 104 -4.33 -9.45 16.65
N VAL A 105 -4.26 -10.73 17.00
CA VAL A 105 -4.69 -11.22 18.32
C VAL A 105 -3.87 -10.57 19.43
N ASN A 106 -2.55 -10.49 19.27
CA ASN A 106 -1.65 -9.84 20.22
C ASN A 106 -1.98 -8.36 20.38
N THR A 107 -2.19 -7.65 19.28
CA THR A 107 -2.59 -6.23 19.28
C THR A 107 -3.94 -6.05 19.99
N GLN A 108 -4.94 -6.88 19.68
CA GLN A 108 -6.25 -6.84 20.32
C GLN A 108 -6.16 -7.07 21.84
N ASN A 109 -5.35 -8.05 22.27
CA ASN A 109 -5.12 -8.33 23.68
C ASN A 109 -4.47 -7.13 24.41
N LYS A 110 -3.53 -6.43 23.77
CA LYS A 110 -2.92 -5.22 24.33
C LYS A 110 -3.88 -4.03 24.38
N VAL A 111 -4.73 -3.85 23.37
CA VAL A 111 -5.79 -2.83 23.41
C VAL A 111 -6.81 -3.14 24.51
N ALA A 112 -7.18 -4.41 24.71
CA ALA A 112 -8.09 -4.81 25.78
C ALA A 112 -7.51 -4.50 27.18
N GLN A 113 -6.19 -4.64 27.36
CA GLN A 113 -5.50 -4.23 28.59
C GLN A 113 -5.50 -2.71 28.80
N ALA A 114 -5.51 -1.92 27.71
CA ALA A 114 -5.61 -0.47 27.77
C ALA A 114 -7.05 0.04 28.00
N GLN A 115 -8.07 -0.78 27.70
CA GLN A 115 -9.48 -0.38 27.69
C GLN A 115 -9.98 0.29 29.00
N PRO A 116 -9.59 -0.16 30.22
CA PRO A 116 -9.99 0.50 31.46
C PRO A 116 -9.48 1.93 31.63
N PHE A 117 -8.42 2.31 30.90
CA PHE A 117 -7.86 3.67 30.93
C PHE A 117 -8.48 4.60 29.88
N LEU A 118 -9.32 4.06 28.98
CA LEU A 118 -9.96 4.84 27.93
C LEU A 118 -11.21 5.57 28.44
N PRO A 119 -11.52 6.76 27.89
CA PRO A 119 -12.80 7.43 28.15
C PRO A 119 -14.00 6.54 27.80
N ALA A 120 -15.07 6.62 28.61
CA ALA A 120 -16.27 5.82 28.41
C ALA A 120 -16.89 6.03 27.02
N ASP A 121 -16.88 7.26 26.50
CA ASP A 121 -17.41 7.59 25.17
C ASP A 121 -16.69 6.85 24.04
N VAL A 122 -15.37 6.67 24.17
CA VAL A 122 -14.56 5.91 23.21
C VAL A 122 -14.94 4.43 23.27
N THR A 123 -15.09 3.89 24.49
CA THR A 123 -15.51 2.48 24.66
C THR A 123 -16.93 2.23 24.14
N ASN A 124 -17.83 3.21 24.30
CA ASN A 124 -19.21 3.15 23.78
C ASN A 124 -19.28 3.30 22.26
N TYR A 125 -18.38 4.11 21.67
CA TYR A 125 -18.23 4.22 20.23
C TYR A 125 -17.67 2.92 19.62
N GLY A 126 -16.74 2.29 20.35
CA GLY A 126 -16.07 1.04 19.99
C GLY A 126 -14.73 1.26 19.26
N LEU A 127 -13.92 0.21 19.25
CA LEU A 127 -12.65 0.16 18.52
C LEU A 127 -12.74 -0.91 17.43
N THR A 128 -12.20 -0.62 16.26
CA THR A 128 -12.15 -1.57 15.13
C THR A 128 -10.71 -1.93 14.81
N PHE A 129 -10.49 -3.20 14.47
CA PHE A 129 -9.19 -3.76 14.13
C PHE A 129 -9.23 -4.27 12.69
N GLN A 130 -8.29 -3.81 11.86
CA GLN A 130 -8.25 -4.16 10.44
C GLN A 130 -6.82 -4.50 10.02
N GLN A 131 -6.67 -5.63 9.34
CA GLN A 131 -5.42 -5.95 8.64
C GLN A 131 -5.30 -5.09 7.40
N SER A 132 -4.13 -4.51 7.15
CA SER A 132 -3.93 -3.66 5.98
C SER A 132 -2.51 -3.80 5.44
N THR A 133 -2.39 -3.55 4.13
CA THR A 133 -1.12 -3.35 3.42
C THR A 133 -0.88 -1.86 3.10
N GLY A 134 -1.67 -0.93 3.64
CA GLY A 134 -1.46 0.51 3.50
C GLY A 134 -2.33 1.19 2.43
N LEU A 135 -2.12 0.88 1.14
CA LEU A 135 -2.82 1.52 0.02
C LEU A 135 -3.94 0.64 -0.59
N PRO A 136 -4.99 1.23 -1.18
CA PRO A 136 -6.06 0.47 -1.84
C PRO A 136 -5.53 -0.25 -3.08
N LEU A 137 -5.97 -1.51 -3.28
CA LEU A 137 -5.70 -2.31 -4.47
C LEU A 137 -6.50 -1.80 -5.67
N LEU A 138 -7.78 -1.49 -5.45
CA LEU A 138 -8.68 -0.90 -6.45
C LEU A 138 -9.39 0.31 -5.86
N GLY A 139 -9.51 1.38 -6.65
CA GLY A 139 -10.41 2.50 -6.38
C GLY A 139 -11.59 2.46 -7.33
N ILE A 140 -12.81 2.33 -6.81
CA ILE A 140 -14.03 2.26 -7.62
C ILE A 140 -14.88 3.49 -7.36
N SER A 141 -15.27 4.17 -8.44
CA SER A 141 -16.07 5.38 -8.40
C SER A 141 -17.48 5.10 -8.87
N LEU A 142 -18.48 5.30 -8.00
CA LEU A 142 -19.89 5.23 -8.35
C LEU A 142 -20.42 6.63 -8.63
N TYR A 143 -21.01 6.80 -9.80
CA TYR A 143 -21.50 8.09 -10.26
C TYR A 143 -22.85 7.93 -10.97
N SER A 144 -23.54 9.06 -11.10
CA SER A 144 -24.82 9.15 -11.79
C SER A 144 -24.65 9.91 -13.11
N PRO A 145 -24.71 9.25 -14.28
CA PRO A 145 -24.42 9.89 -15.58
C PRO A 145 -25.26 11.15 -15.87
N LYS A 146 -26.56 11.13 -15.56
CA LYS A 146 -27.49 12.27 -15.70
C LYS A 146 -27.63 13.09 -14.41
N GLY A 147 -27.00 12.67 -13.31
CA GLY A 147 -27.00 13.40 -12.05
C GLY A 147 -28.28 13.25 -11.22
N SER A 148 -29.02 12.14 -11.40
CA SER A 148 -30.24 11.87 -10.62
C SER A 148 -29.96 11.55 -9.14
N PHE A 149 -28.74 11.11 -8.82
CA PHE A 149 -28.33 10.75 -7.46
C PHE A 149 -27.20 11.63 -6.95
N ASP A 150 -27.29 12.05 -5.69
CA ASP A 150 -26.25 12.78 -4.98
C ASP A 150 -25.21 11.84 -4.36
N THR A 151 -24.09 12.40 -3.88
CA THR A 151 -23.00 11.63 -3.27
C THR A 151 -23.43 10.86 -2.02
N LEU A 152 -24.44 11.35 -1.28
CA LEU A 152 -24.95 10.68 -0.08
C LEU A 152 -25.72 9.40 -0.45
N PHE A 153 -26.60 9.48 -1.44
CA PHE A 153 -27.30 8.32 -1.97
C PHE A 153 -26.32 7.30 -2.54
N LEU A 154 -25.36 7.74 -3.36
CA LEU A 154 -24.35 6.86 -3.98
C LEU A 154 -23.54 6.11 -2.92
N GLY A 155 -23.07 6.84 -1.89
CA GLY A 155 -22.41 6.30 -0.71
C GLY A 155 -23.17 5.17 -0.05
N ASN A 156 -24.41 5.45 0.31
CA ASN A 156 -25.22 4.52 1.07
C ASN A 156 -25.78 3.38 0.23
N TYR A 157 -26.02 3.59 -1.07
CA TYR A 157 -26.33 2.50 -1.99
C TYR A 157 -25.16 1.50 -2.03
N ALA A 158 -23.92 1.98 -2.07
CA ALA A 158 -22.74 1.13 -2.02
C ALA A 158 -22.64 0.38 -0.68
N THR A 159 -22.75 1.09 0.44
CA THR A 159 -22.75 0.49 1.78
C THR A 159 -23.81 -0.60 1.89
N ILE A 160 -25.04 -0.36 1.42
CA ILE A 160 -26.17 -1.29 1.56
C ILE A 160 -26.03 -2.51 0.63
N ASN A 161 -25.68 -2.30 -0.64
CA ASN A 161 -25.85 -3.32 -1.68
C ASN A 161 -24.54 -3.92 -2.20
N LEU A 162 -23.41 -3.23 -2.04
CA LEU A 162 -22.14 -3.60 -2.68
C LEU A 162 -21.09 -4.04 -1.66
N THR A 163 -20.93 -3.30 -0.56
CA THR A 163 -19.84 -3.51 0.41
C THR A 163 -19.77 -4.95 0.92
N ASP A 164 -20.89 -5.53 1.38
CA ASP A 164 -20.90 -6.92 1.88
C ASP A 164 -20.62 -7.95 0.78
N ALA A 165 -21.05 -7.67 -0.46
CA ALA A 165 -20.79 -8.56 -1.58
C ALA A 165 -19.29 -8.56 -1.95
N LEU A 166 -18.62 -7.43 -1.80
CA LEU A 166 -17.17 -7.29 -2.01
C LEU A 166 -16.36 -7.94 -0.88
N TYR A 167 -16.78 -7.78 0.38
CA TYR A 167 -16.13 -8.45 1.53
C TYR A 167 -16.14 -9.98 1.45
N ARG A 168 -17.11 -10.57 0.74
CA ARG A 168 -17.19 -12.03 0.54
C ARG A 168 -16.21 -12.56 -0.50
N ILE A 169 -15.50 -11.69 -1.22
CA ILE A 169 -14.50 -12.09 -2.19
C ILE A 169 -13.24 -12.51 -1.42
N PRO A 170 -12.74 -13.75 -1.59
CA PRO A 170 -11.52 -14.19 -0.92
C PRO A 170 -10.35 -13.24 -1.19
N GLY A 171 -9.69 -12.79 -0.11
CA GLY A 171 -8.58 -11.86 -0.17
C GLY A 171 -8.95 -10.37 -0.10
N VAL A 172 -10.23 -10.00 -0.08
CA VAL A 172 -10.64 -8.63 0.27
C VAL A 172 -10.60 -8.46 1.78
N GLY A 173 -9.74 -7.57 2.27
CA GLY A 173 -9.57 -7.32 3.70
C GLY A 173 -10.39 -6.14 4.21
N GLN A 174 -10.56 -5.11 3.38
CA GLN A 174 -11.24 -3.89 3.78
C GLN A 174 -11.86 -3.19 2.56
N VAL A 175 -13.02 -2.59 2.75
CA VAL A 175 -13.64 -1.66 1.81
C VAL A 175 -13.90 -0.35 2.55
N LEU A 176 -13.25 0.73 2.11
CA LEU A 176 -13.41 2.07 2.68
C LEU A 176 -14.09 3.01 1.69
N ASN A 177 -15.10 3.73 2.17
CA ASN A 177 -15.76 4.78 1.40
C ASN A 177 -15.05 6.12 1.65
N PHE A 178 -14.77 6.86 0.58
CA PHE A 178 -14.19 8.20 0.59
C PHE A 178 -15.18 9.21 0.00
N GLY A 179 -15.14 10.45 0.50
CA GLY A 179 -15.90 11.56 -0.08
C GLY A 179 -17.38 11.62 0.32
N THR A 180 -17.84 10.72 1.18
CA THR A 180 -19.21 10.70 1.74
C THR A 180 -19.23 9.90 3.04
N SER A 181 -20.37 9.92 3.73
CA SER A 181 -20.56 9.26 5.02
C SER A 181 -21.79 8.36 5.01
N ASP A 182 -21.83 7.40 5.92
CA ASP A 182 -22.98 6.52 6.14
C ASP A 182 -24.22 7.31 6.58
N TYR A 183 -25.41 6.75 6.37
CA TYR A 183 -26.63 7.36 6.86
C TYR A 183 -26.63 7.44 8.39
N ALA A 184 -27.16 8.54 8.90
CA ALA A 184 -27.49 8.72 10.30
C ALA A 184 -28.85 9.39 10.44
N MET A 185 -29.58 9.06 11.50
CA MET A 185 -30.73 9.86 11.91
C MET A 185 -30.18 11.13 12.54
N ARG A 186 -30.42 12.26 11.88
CA ARG A 186 -29.92 13.58 12.28
C ARG A 186 -31.05 14.35 12.94
N ILE A 187 -30.84 14.71 14.20
CA ILE A 187 -31.76 15.52 15.00
C ILE A 187 -31.11 16.89 15.16
N TRP A 188 -31.54 17.83 14.31
CA TRP A 188 -31.03 19.20 14.25
C TRP A 188 -31.85 20.11 15.15
N VAL A 189 -31.29 20.42 16.31
CA VAL A 189 -31.96 21.11 17.42
C VAL A 189 -31.82 22.62 17.26
N LYS A 190 -32.87 23.36 17.64
CA LYS A 190 -32.85 24.83 17.75
C LYS A 190 -32.69 25.26 19.21
N PRO A 191 -31.49 25.71 19.66
CA PRO A 191 -31.24 26.05 21.07
C PRO A 191 -32.24 27.06 21.65
N ASP A 192 -32.60 28.09 20.89
CA ASP A 192 -33.58 29.11 21.31
C ASP A 192 -34.96 28.52 21.63
N LYS A 193 -35.42 27.56 20.83
CA LYS A 193 -36.71 26.90 21.06
C LYS A 193 -36.66 26.02 22.31
N LEU A 194 -35.55 25.31 22.52
CA LEU A 194 -35.34 24.54 23.74
C LEU A 194 -35.36 25.43 24.97
N ALA A 195 -34.63 26.55 24.95
CA ALA A 195 -34.56 27.49 26.05
C ALA A 195 -35.94 28.08 26.38
N LYS A 196 -36.71 28.52 25.36
CA LYS A 196 -38.08 29.04 25.54
C LYS A 196 -39.04 28.03 26.18
N LEU A 197 -38.87 26.76 25.87
CA LEU A 197 -39.67 25.69 26.45
C LEU A 197 -39.11 25.17 27.78
N GLY A 198 -37.97 25.70 28.24
CA GLY A 198 -37.29 25.21 29.44
C GLY A 198 -36.93 23.74 29.30
N LEU A 199 -36.30 23.36 28.20
CA LEU A 199 -35.79 22.02 27.88
C LEU A 199 -34.28 22.07 27.66
N THR A 200 -33.60 20.96 27.94
CA THR A 200 -32.14 20.81 27.81
C THR A 200 -31.78 19.69 26.84
N VAL A 201 -30.50 19.63 26.44
CA VAL A 201 -29.96 18.51 25.68
C VAL A 201 -30.20 17.18 26.39
N GLY A 202 -29.99 17.13 27.71
CA GLY A 202 -30.22 15.93 28.52
C GLY A 202 -31.66 15.43 28.46
N ASP A 203 -32.65 16.33 28.47
CA ASP A 203 -34.06 15.97 28.34
C ASP A 203 -34.35 15.26 27.01
N LEU A 204 -33.77 15.79 25.91
CA LEU A 204 -33.92 15.20 24.57
C LEU A 204 -33.21 13.85 24.48
N SER A 205 -31.95 13.78 24.92
CA SER A 205 -31.16 12.53 24.92
C SER A 205 -31.88 11.42 25.68
N ASN A 206 -32.38 11.71 26.89
CA ASN A 206 -33.11 10.75 27.71
C ASN A 206 -34.42 10.31 27.05
N ALA A 207 -35.19 11.25 26.47
CA ALA A 207 -36.43 10.93 25.77
C ALA A 207 -36.19 10.01 24.55
N ILE A 208 -35.14 10.28 23.78
CA ILE A 208 -34.75 9.45 22.63
C ILE A 208 -34.29 8.07 23.09
N GLN A 209 -33.46 7.97 24.13
CA GLN A 209 -33.00 6.68 24.65
C GLN A 209 -34.14 5.83 25.21
N ALA A 210 -35.11 6.45 25.90
CA ALA A 210 -36.25 5.76 26.48
C ALA A 210 -37.25 5.24 25.43
N GLN A 211 -37.50 6.02 24.37
CA GLN A 211 -38.52 5.68 23.37
C GLN A 211 -37.95 4.94 22.14
N ASN A 212 -36.68 5.15 21.79
CA ASN A 212 -35.97 4.37 20.77
C ASN A 212 -35.18 3.22 21.40
N ASN A 213 -35.88 2.24 21.96
CA ASN A 213 -35.27 1.11 22.66
C ASN A 213 -35.72 -0.25 22.11
N VAL A 214 -34.98 -1.31 22.43
CA VAL A 214 -35.35 -2.70 22.16
C VAL A 214 -36.07 -3.25 23.39
N ASN A 215 -37.36 -3.56 23.23
CA ASN A 215 -38.23 -4.01 24.32
C ASN A 215 -38.61 -5.50 24.16
N PRO A 216 -37.92 -6.45 24.82
CA PRO A 216 -38.33 -7.85 24.82
C PRO A 216 -39.56 -8.07 25.71
N ALA A 217 -40.62 -8.72 25.19
CA ALA A 217 -41.92 -8.85 25.86
C ALA A 217 -42.31 -10.29 26.27
N GLY A 218 -41.46 -11.29 25.99
CA GLY A 218 -41.67 -12.66 26.44
C GLY A 218 -42.68 -13.48 25.61
N ARG A 219 -43.29 -14.48 26.24
CA ARG A 219 -44.20 -15.45 25.61
C ARG A 219 -45.40 -15.72 26.51
N LEU A 220 -46.59 -15.83 25.93
CA LEU A 220 -47.81 -16.27 26.59
C LEU A 220 -47.91 -17.79 26.53
N GLY A 221 -48.29 -18.44 27.63
CA GLY A 221 -48.45 -19.89 27.70
C GLY A 221 -47.13 -20.65 27.55
N ALA A 222 -46.01 -20.04 27.95
CA ALA A 222 -44.73 -20.74 28.06
C ALA A 222 -44.65 -21.45 29.42
N ASP A 223 -44.00 -22.62 29.45
CA ASP A 223 -43.88 -23.39 30.67
C ASP A 223 -43.03 -22.69 31.75
N PRO A 224 -43.38 -22.83 33.04
CA PRO A 224 -44.45 -23.68 33.59
C PRO A 224 -45.85 -23.06 33.43
N ALA A 225 -46.67 -23.64 32.55
CA ALA A 225 -48.01 -23.18 32.25
C ALA A 225 -49.05 -24.07 32.97
N PRO A 226 -50.25 -23.55 33.27
CA PRO A 226 -51.33 -24.37 33.82
C PRO A 226 -51.65 -25.60 32.94
N ARG A 227 -52.01 -26.73 33.57
CA ARG A 227 -52.41 -27.96 32.86
C ARG A 227 -53.56 -27.66 31.89
N GLY A 228 -53.42 -28.07 30.63
CA GLY A 228 -54.41 -27.84 29.56
C GLY A 228 -54.11 -26.65 28.64
N GLN A 229 -53.04 -25.87 28.89
CA GLN A 229 -52.57 -24.85 27.96
C GLN A 229 -52.14 -25.49 26.62
N GLN A 230 -52.86 -25.20 25.52
CA GLN A 230 -52.60 -25.81 24.20
C GLN A 230 -51.71 -24.98 23.28
N PHE A 231 -51.60 -23.66 23.51
CA PHE A 231 -50.88 -22.75 22.63
C PHE A 231 -49.86 -21.90 23.39
N THR A 232 -48.69 -21.70 22.78
CA THR A 232 -47.66 -20.77 23.25
C THR A 232 -47.44 -19.69 22.19
N TYR A 233 -47.71 -18.43 22.54
CA TYR A 233 -47.56 -17.29 21.63
C TYR A 233 -46.37 -16.42 22.03
N THR A 234 -45.56 -15.96 21.07
CA THR A 234 -44.51 -14.97 21.34
C THR A 234 -45.12 -13.57 21.37
N VAL A 235 -44.89 -12.83 22.45
CA VAL A 235 -45.34 -11.44 22.57
C VAL A 235 -44.30 -10.54 21.91
N ARG A 236 -44.74 -9.71 20.95
CA ARG A 236 -43.89 -8.73 20.29
C ARG A 236 -44.26 -7.34 20.79
N ALA A 237 -43.30 -6.62 21.36
CA ALA A 237 -43.44 -5.20 21.64
C ALA A 237 -42.78 -4.36 20.53
N GLN A 238 -43.15 -3.08 20.49
CA GLN A 238 -42.52 -2.14 19.56
C GLN A 238 -41.04 -1.98 19.88
N GLY A 239 -40.20 -2.15 18.86
CA GLY A 239 -38.76 -1.96 18.94
C GLY A 239 -38.35 -0.56 18.55
N ARG A 240 -37.11 -0.43 18.08
CA ARG A 240 -36.52 0.83 17.62
C ARG A 240 -37.35 1.50 16.52
N LEU A 241 -37.35 2.82 16.53
CA LEU A 241 -37.98 3.67 15.51
C LEU A 241 -37.21 3.55 14.19
N LEU A 242 -37.89 3.71 13.05
CA LEU A 242 -37.33 3.43 11.72
C LEU A 242 -37.23 4.68 10.84
N LYS A 243 -38.16 5.63 11.00
CA LYS A 243 -38.31 6.79 10.11
C LYS A 243 -38.23 8.11 10.87
N ALA A 244 -37.82 9.17 10.17
CA ALA A 244 -37.66 10.50 10.75
C ALA A 244 -38.95 11.02 11.39
N GLU A 245 -40.12 10.68 10.82
CA GLU A 245 -41.42 11.08 11.35
C GLU A 245 -41.72 10.44 12.71
N GLU A 246 -41.30 9.19 12.90
CA GLU A 246 -41.44 8.47 14.18
C GLU A 246 -40.56 9.10 15.26
N PHE A 247 -39.34 9.49 14.91
CA PHE A 247 -38.46 10.25 15.80
C PHE A 247 -39.05 11.62 16.14
N GLY A 248 -39.64 12.33 15.17
CA GLY A 248 -40.34 13.59 15.41
C GLY A 248 -41.50 13.48 16.41
N ASN A 249 -42.12 12.30 16.50
CA ASN A 249 -43.22 12.03 17.41
C ASN A 249 -42.81 11.69 18.86
N ILE A 250 -41.51 11.54 19.14
CA ILE A 250 -40.98 11.27 20.48
C ILE A 250 -41.47 12.37 21.43
N VAL A 251 -42.11 11.96 22.53
CA VAL A 251 -42.62 12.88 23.54
C VAL A 251 -41.47 13.26 24.47
N VAL A 252 -41.09 14.54 24.51
CA VAL A 252 -40.02 15.04 25.38
C VAL A 252 -40.57 15.46 26.74
N ARG A 253 -41.73 16.14 26.75
CA ARG A 253 -42.40 16.55 27.99
C ARG A 253 -43.92 16.50 27.84
N LEU A 254 -44.62 16.09 28.88
CA LEU A 254 -46.06 16.25 29.06
C LEU A 254 -46.31 17.43 30.01
N ASN A 255 -47.11 18.40 29.58
CA ASN A 255 -47.48 19.56 30.40
C ASN A 255 -48.72 19.22 31.26
N PRO A 256 -48.94 19.92 32.40
CA PRO A 256 -50.07 19.67 33.28
C PRO A 256 -51.46 19.87 32.63
N ASP A 257 -51.53 20.66 31.56
CA ASP A 257 -52.75 20.91 30.77
C ASP A 257 -53.06 19.79 29.76
N GLY A 258 -52.25 18.73 29.73
CA GLY A 258 -52.38 17.61 28.80
C GLY A 258 -51.72 17.83 27.44
N SER A 259 -51.17 19.02 27.17
CA SER A 259 -50.39 19.27 25.96
C SER A 259 -49.04 18.55 26.01
N THR A 260 -48.52 18.14 24.85
CA THR A 260 -47.24 17.42 24.74
C THR A 260 -46.26 18.23 23.91
N VAL A 261 -45.02 18.31 24.38
CA VAL A 261 -43.90 18.79 23.58
C VAL A 261 -43.22 17.59 22.95
N ARG A 262 -43.18 17.56 21.62
CA ARG A 262 -42.55 16.51 20.83
C ARG A 262 -41.18 16.95 20.33
N LEU A 263 -40.36 15.97 19.94
CA LEU A 263 -39.04 16.25 19.40
C LEU A 263 -39.12 17.11 18.13
N GLY A 264 -40.12 16.88 17.27
CA GLY A 264 -40.36 17.68 16.06
C GLY A 264 -40.68 19.15 16.31
N ASP A 265 -41.12 19.52 17.53
CA ASP A 265 -41.43 20.93 17.85
C ASP A 265 -40.15 21.76 18.04
N VAL A 266 -39.06 21.10 18.45
CA VAL A 266 -37.79 21.71 18.85
C VAL A 266 -36.62 21.37 17.92
N ALA A 267 -36.77 20.38 17.04
CA ALA A 267 -35.73 19.92 16.13
C ALA A 267 -36.28 19.56 14.75
N ARG A 268 -35.44 19.70 13.71
CA ARG A 268 -35.65 19.10 12.40
C ARG A 268 -35.02 17.71 12.40
N ILE A 269 -35.78 16.70 11.99
CA ILE A 269 -35.31 15.31 11.96
C ILE A 269 -35.27 14.84 10.52
N GLU A 270 -34.14 14.27 10.11
CA GLU A 270 -33.97 13.71 8.78
C GLU A 270 -33.03 12.50 8.77
N LEU A 271 -33.09 11.74 7.68
CA LEU A 271 -32.06 10.76 7.35
C LEU A 271 -30.94 11.47 6.59
N GLY A 272 -29.88 11.87 7.29
CA GLY A 272 -28.75 12.61 6.75
C GLY A 272 -27.45 11.80 6.73
N ALA A 273 -26.34 12.48 6.53
CA ALA A 273 -25.00 11.89 6.61
C ALA A 273 -24.52 11.84 8.07
N LEU A 274 -23.75 10.82 8.43
CA LEU A 274 -23.12 10.70 9.76
C LEU A 274 -22.14 11.86 10.00
N THR A 275 -21.32 12.18 9.00
CA THR A 275 -20.40 13.33 8.97
C THR A 275 -20.51 14.09 7.66
N TYR A 276 -20.23 15.40 7.68
CA TYR A 276 -20.30 16.31 6.53
C TYR A 276 -18.95 16.96 6.24
N THR A 277 -17.86 16.21 6.44
CA THR A 277 -16.49 16.73 6.38
C THR A 277 -15.80 16.51 5.04
N GLN A 278 -16.40 15.73 4.13
CA GLN A 278 -15.79 15.36 2.86
C GLN A 278 -16.74 15.50 1.68
N ILE A 279 -16.18 15.77 0.49
CA ILE A 279 -16.90 15.80 -0.79
C ILE A 279 -16.14 14.93 -1.80
N GLY A 280 -16.80 13.91 -2.34
CA GLY A 280 -16.28 13.02 -3.37
C GLY A 280 -16.75 13.39 -4.78
N ARG A 281 -15.82 13.44 -5.74
CA ARG A 281 -16.10 13.64 -7.16
C ARG A 281 -15.25 12.71 -8.04
N TYR A 282 -15.78 12.34 -9.20
CA TYR A 282 -15.11 11.58 -10.26
C TYR A 282 -15.24 12.35 -11.57
N ASN A 283 -14.11 12.68 -12.20
CA ASN A 283 -14.04 13.52 -13.40
C ASN A 283 -14.89 14.80 -13.28
N GLY A 284 -14.82 15.45 -12.12
CA GLY A 284 -15.53 16.67 -11.82
C GLY A 284 -16.98 16.50 -11.33
N LYS A 285 -17.61 15.33 -11.49
CA LYS A 285 -19.01 15.07 -11.13
C LYS A 285 -19.16 14.44 -9.73
N PRO A 286 -20.27 14.66 -9.01
CA PRO A 286 -20.56 13.99 -7.74
C PRO A 286 -20.41 12.47 -7.85
N SER A 287 -19.62 11.88 -6.95
CA SER A 287 -19.31 10.45 -6.96
C SER A 287 -18.93 9.97 -5.58
N LEU A 288 -19.32 8.74 -5.23
CA LEU A 288 -18.62 8.01 -4.18
C LEU A 288 -17.33 7.44 -4.77
N VAL A 289 -16.24 7.46 -4.01
CA VAL A 289 -15.02 6.70 -4.32
C VAL A 289 -14.85 5.69 -3.20
N PHE A 290 -14.82 4.40 -3.46
CA PHE A 290 -14.49 3.42 -2.43
C PHE A 290 -13.25 2.61 -2.81
N GLY A 291 -12.34 2.53 -1.85
CA GLY A 291 -11.10 1.77 -1.96
C GLY A 291 -11.30 0.35 -1.46
N VAL A 292 -10.91 -0.63 -2.28
CA VAL A 292 -10.85 -2.04 -1.91
C VAL A 292 -9.41 -2.38 -1.57
N PHE A 293 -9.17 -2.84 -0.35
CA PHE A 293 -7.86 -3.24 0.14
C PHE A 293 -7.81 -4.77 0.24
N GLN A 294 -6.68 -5.32 -0.14
CA GLN A 294 -6.43 -6.75 -0.03
C GLN A 294 -5.95 -7.12 1.37
N THR A 295 -6.26 -8.34 1.81
CA THR A 295 -5.62 -8.91 3.00
C THR A 295 -4.13 -9.18 2.70
N PRO A 296 -3.22 -8.95 3.66
CA PRO A 296 -1.82 -9.33 3.51
C PRO A 296 -1.65 -10.80 3.10
N GLY A 297 -0.75 -11.07 2.17
CA GLY A 297 -0.49 -12.42 1.63
C GLY A 297 -1.50 -12.94 0.58
N SER A 298 -2.57 -12.21 0.26
CA SER A 298 -3.49 -12.58 -0.82
C SER A 298 -2.93 -12.25 -2.21
N ASN A 299 -3.50 -12.86 -3.27
CA ASN A 299 -3.11 -12.60 -4.66
C ASN A 299 -3.84 -11.38 -5.21
N ALA A 300 -3.11 -10.28 -5.39
CA ALA A 300 -3.61 -9.01 -5.91
C ALA A 300 -4.40 -9.13 -7.22
N LEU A 301 -3.92 -9.89 -8.21
CA LEU A 301 -4.61 -10.06 -9.49
C LEU A 301 -5.91 -10.87 -9.34
N ALA A 302 -5.90 -11.91 -8.51
CA ALA A 302 -7.09 -12.72 -8.25
C ALA A 302 -8.17 -11.93 -7.52
N VAL A 303 -7.77 -11.14 -6.49
CA VAL A 303 -8.68 -10.25 -5.75
C VAL A 303 -9.24 -9.18 -6.69
N ALA A 304 -8.38 -8.49 -7.46
CA ALA A 304 -8.82 -7.47 -8.40
C ALA A 304 -9.75 -8.04 -9.47
N GLY A 305 -9.42 -9.19 -10.05
CA GLY A 305 -10.27 -9.89 -11.02
C GLY A 305 -11.63 -10.28 -10.43
N GLY A 306 -11.64 -10.81 -9.20
CA GLY A 306 -12.86 -11.15 -8.46
C GLY A 306 -13.74 -9.93 -8.19
N VAL A 307 -13.15 -8.81 -7.78
CA VAL A 307 -13.85 -7.54 -7.55
C VAL A 307 -14.45 -7.01 -8.85
N LYS A 308 -13.67 -6.95 -9.93
CA LYS A 308 -14.16 -6.50 -11.26
C LYS A 308 -15.31 -7.37 -11.76
N ALA A 309 -15.17 -8.68 -11.68
CA ALA A 309 -16.22 -9.62 -12.07
C ALA A 309 -17.50 -9.44 -11.22
N LYS A 310 -17.33 -9.25 -9.90
CA LYS A 310 -18.46 -9.03 -9.00
C LYS A 310 -19.16 -7.69 -9.25
N MET A 311 -18.42 -6.64 -9.56
CA MET A 311 -18.98 -5.34 -9.93
C MET A 311 -19.78 -5.41 -11.23
N GLU A 312 -19.29 -6.13 -12.25
CA GLU A 312 -20.05 -6.39 -13.49
C GLU A 312 -21.34 -7.19 -13.23
N GLU A 313 -21.30 -8.17 -12.32
CA GLU A 313 -22.50 -8.90 -11.89
C GLU A 313 -23.50 -7.97 -11.20
N LEU A 314 -23.04 -7.16 -10.24
CA LEU A 314 -23.88 -6.25 -9.44
C LEU A 314 -24.44 -5.09 -10.27
N LYS A 315 -23.71 -4.62 -11.30
CA LYS A 315 -24.15 -3.58 -12.23
C LYS A 315 -25.51 -3.90 -12.86
N LYS A 316 -25.82 -5.18 -13.08
CA LYS A 316 -27.11 -5.63 -13.63
C LYS A 316 -28.32 -5.28 -12.73
N ARG A 317 -28.08 -4.99 -11.46
CA ARG A 317 -29.11 -4.64 -10.45
C ARG A 317 -29.12 -3.16 -10.09
N PHE A 318 -28.31 -2.35 -10.76
CA PHE A 318 -28.26 -0.92 -10.50
C PHE A 318 -29.59 -0.26 -10.86
N PRO A 319 -30.05 0.73 -10.08
CA PRO A 319 -31.15 1.58 -10.49
C PRO A 319 -30.80 2.29 -11.81
N PRO A 320 -31.80 2.75 -12.57
CA PRO A 320 -31.56 3.61 -13.73
C PRO A 320 -30.70 4.81 -13.32
N ASP A 321 -29.75 5.19 -14.18
CA ASP A 321 -28.85 6.33 -13.97
C ASP A 321 -27.83 6.17 -12.81
N LEU A 322 -27.42 4.93 -12.52
CA LEU A 322 -26.24 4.60 -11.72
C LEU A 322 -25.25 3.81 -12.57
N ASP A 323 -23.98 4.24 -12.57
CA ASP A 323 -22.88 3.49 -13.17
C ASP A 323 -21.63 3.54 -12.28
N TYR A 324 -20.63 2.73 -12.60
CA TYR A 324 -19.35 2.67 -11.91
C TYR A 324 -18.17 2.79 -12.88
N ALA A 325 -17.04 3.24 -12.36
CA ALA A 325 -15.76 3.25 -13.07
C ALA A 325 -14.65 2.76 -12.14
N ILE A 326 -13.65 2.08 -12.71
CA ILE A 326 -12.43 1.72 -11.99
C ILE A 326 -11.48 2.91 -12.15
N SER A 327 -11.38 3.68 -11.09
CA SER A 327 -10.66 4.95 -11.05
C SER A 327 -9.19 4.80 -10.63
N LEU A 328 -8.85 3.70 -9.96
CA LEU A 328 -7.49 3.29 -9.63
C LEU A 328 -7.41 1.76 -9.75
N ASP A 329 -6.36 1.28 -10.42
CA ASP A 329 -6.06 -0.14 -10.53
C ASP A 329 -4.56 -0.38 -10.38
N THR A 330 -4.13 -0.74 -9.18
CA THR A 330 -2.70 -0.98 -8.91
C THR A 330 -2.22 -2.32 -9.49
N THR A 331 -3.10 -3.13 -10.10
CA THR A 331 -2.74 -4.38 -10.78
C THR A 331 -2.46 -4.20 -12.27
N ALA A 332 -2.81 -3.05 -12.84
CA ALA A 332 -2.56 -2.77 -14.26
C ALA A 332 -1.05 -2.77 -14.60
N PRO A 333 -0.15 -2.12 -13.83
CA PRO A 333 1.29 -2.17 -14.09
C PRO A 333 1.85 -3.58 -13.99
N VAL A 334 1.33 -4.38 -13.06
CA VAL A 334 1.75 -5.78 -12.86
C VAL A 334 1.39 -6.63 -14.07
N THR A 335 0.17 -6.47 -14.58
CA THR A 335 -0.33 -7.24 -15.72
C THR A 335 0.43 -6.88 -17.00
N GLU A 336 0.68 -5.58 -17.23
CA GLU A 336 1.47 -5.14 -18.38
C GLU A 336 2.95 -5.54 -18.23
N GLY A 337 3.52 -5.42 -17.03
CA GLY A 337 4.88 -5.85 -16.74
C GLY A 337 5.09 -7.35 -16.99
N ILE A 338 4.16 -8.21 -16.57
CA ILE A 338 4.23 -9.64 -16.88
C ILE A 338 4.16 -9.89 -18.39
N ARG A 339 3.28 -9.17 -19.09
CA ARG A 339 3.16 -9.27 -20.56
C ARG A 339 4.47 -8.89 -21.25
N GLU A 340 5.07 -7.77 -20.87
CA GLU A 340 6.36 -7.30 -21.40
C GLU A 340 7.49 -8.29 -21.08
N ILE A 341 7.51 -8.88 -19.89
CA ILE A 341 8.50 -9.90 -19.54
C ILE A 341 8.31 -11.17 -20.38
N LEU A 342 7.07 -11.58 -20.69
CA LEU A 342 6.82 -12.71 -21.59
C LEU A 342 7.27 -12.42 -23.02
N ILE A 343 7.05 -11.20 -23.52
CA ILE A 343 7.57 -10.74 -24.82
C ILE A 343 9.10 -10.78 -24.80
N THR A 344 9.72 -10.20 -23.78
CA THR A 344 11.18 -10.19 -23.58
C THR A 344 11.75 -11.61 -23.52
N LEU A 345 11.06 -12.54 -22.86
CA LEU A 345 11.47 -13.94 -22.78
C LEU A 345 11.42 -14.62 -24.16
N LEU A 346 10.40 -14.33 -24.97
CA LEU A 346 10.31 -14.82 -26.35
C LEU A 346 11.40 -14.21 -27.24
N GLU A 347 11.61 -12.90 -27.16
CA GLU A 347 12.65 -12.18 -27.90
C GLU A 347 14.05 -12.67 -27.53
N THR A 348 14.33 -12.84 -26.24
CA THR A 348 15.62 -13.35 -25.75
C THR A 348 15.83 -14.78 -26.22
N THR A 349 14.80 -15.64 -26.15
CA THR A 349 14.89 -17.02 -26.66
C THR A 349 15.15 -17.05 -28.16
N LEU A 350 14.49 -16.18 -28.93
CA LEU A 350 14.70 -16.06 -30.37
C LEU A 350 16.10 -15.54 -30.70
N LEU A 351 16.57 -14.51 -30.01
CA LEU A 351 17.92 -13.95 -30.16
C LEU A 351 18.98 -15.00 -29.85
N VAL A 352 18.82 -15.75 -28.76
CA VAL A 352 19.72 -16.84 -28.42
C VAL A 352 19.68 -17.93 -29.50
N ALA A 353 18.50 -18.33 -29.97
CA ALA A 353 18.39 -19.31 -31.06
C ALA A 353 19.11 -18.83 -32.33
N LEU A 354 19.01 -17.54 -32.68
CA LEU A 354 19.72 -16.94 -33.81
C LEU A 354 21.23 -16.94 -33.60
N VAL A 355 21.72 -16.61 -32.40
CA VAL A 355 23.15 -16.64 -32.07
C VAL A 355 23.68 -18.08 -32.14
N VAL A 356 22.98 -19.04 -31.53
CA VAL A 356 23.35 -20.47 -31.60
C VAL A 356 23.37 -20.95 -33.05
N PHE A 357 22.37 -20.58 -33.85
CA PHE A 357 22.34 -20.92 -35.27
C PHE A 357 23.49 -20.29 -36.06
N LEU A 358 23.89 -19.06 -35.74
CA LEU A 358 25.01 -18.38 -36.37
C LEU A 358 26.35 -19.13 -36.14
N PHE A 359 26.56 -19.63 -34.92
CA PHE A 359 27.78 -20.36 -34.55
C PHE A 359 27.78 -21.81 -35.03
N LEU A 360 26.68 -22.55 -34.81
CA LEU A 360 26.59 -23.98 -35.14
C LEU A 360 26.26 -24.23 -36.62
N GLN A 361 25.66 -23.27 -37.33
CA GLN A 361 25.33 -23.34 -38.77
C GLN A 361 24.46 -24.54 -39.15
N SER A 362 23.78 -25.12 -38.16
CA SER A 362 23.01 -26.37 -38.26
C SER A 362 21.71 -26.21 -37.50
N TRP A 363 20.59 -26.28 -38.22
CA TRP A 363 19.25 -26.26 -37.62
C TRP A 363 19.07 -27.38 -36.58
N ARG A 364 19.62 -28.57 -36.87
CA ARG A 364 19.54 -29.73 -35.97
C ARG A 364 20.31 -29.51 -34.67
N ALA A 365 21.50 -28.91 -34.76
CA ALA A 365 22.31 -28.60 -33.59
C ALA A 365 21.68 -27.48 -32.76
N THR A 366 21.09 -26.47 -33.42
CA THR A 366 20.38 -25.36 -32.77
C THR A 366 19.12 -25.81 -32.04
N LEU A 367 18.42 -26.83 -32.54
CA LEU A 367 17.20 -27.35 -31.93
C LEU A 367 17.46 -27.96 -30.53
N ILE A 368 18.67 -28.48 -30.27
CA ILE A 368 18.99 -29.16 -29.01
C ILE A 368 18.97 -28.16 -27.84
N PRO A 369 19.74 -27.05 -27.86
CA PRO A 369 19.61 -26.01 -26.83
C PRO A 369 18.21 -25.39 -26.78
N LEU A 370 17.55 -25.22 -27.93
CA LEU A 370 16.19 -24.64 -28.01
C LEU A 370 15.13 -25.49 -27.29
N ILE A 371 15.32 -26.81 -27.19
CA ILE A 371 14.46 -27.71 -26.40
C ILE A 371 14.90 -27.71 -24.93
N ALA A 372 16.20 -27.70 -24.64
CA ALA A 372 16.72 -27.75 -23.28
C ALA A 372 16.29 -26.53 -22.44
N VAL A 373 16.23 -25.35 -23.05
CA VAL A 373 15.89 -24.09 -22.36
C VAL A 373 14.47 -24.10 -21.78
N PRO A 374 13.38 -24.34 -22.56
CA PRO A 374 12.04 -24.47 -22.00
C PRO A 374 11.93 -25.54 -20.92
N VAL A 375 12.63 -26.67 -21.05
CA VAL A 375 12.60 -27.74 -20.03
C VAL A 375 13.16 -27.23 -18.71
N SER A 376 14.29 -26.52 -18.73
CA SER A 376 14.92 -25.98 -17.51
C SER A 376 14.10 -24.85 -16.89
N LEU A 377 13.62 -23.90 -17.70
CA LEU A 377 12.85 -22.76 -17.21
C LEU A 377 11.48 -23.20 -16.66
N VAL A 378 10.72 -24.01 -17.41
CA VAL A 378 9.43 -24.53 -16.93
C VAL A 378 9.64 -25.44 -15.74
N GLY A 379 10.66 -26.30 -15.77
CA GLY A 379 11.02 -27.18 -14.66
C GLY A 379 11.36 -26.43 -13.37
N THR A 380 11.84 -25.18 -13.45
CA THR A 380 12.14 -24.35 -12.27
C THR A 380 10.88 -24.10 -11.43
N PHE A 381 9.71 -23.91 -12.06
CA PHE A 381 8.45 -23.70 -11.36
C PHE A 381 8.01 -24.91 -10.53
N ALA A 382 8.52 -26.12 -10.80
CA ALA A 382 8.22 -27.30 -10.00
C ALA A 382 8.68 -27.17 -8.54
N LEU A 383 9.72 -26.37 -8.28
CA LEU A 383 10.28 -26.16 -6.94
C LEU A 383 9.73 -24.91 -6.25
N PHE A 384 9.02 -24.03 -6.95
CA PHE A 384 8.47 -22.81 -6.37
C PHE A 384 7.51 -23.07 -5.20
N PRO A 385 6.57 -24.04 -5.28
CA PRO A 385 5.67 -24.34 -4.16
C PRO A 385 6.44 -24.79 -2.89
N MET A 386 7.51 -25.57 -3.05
CA MET A 386 8.34 -26.03 -1.94
C MET A 386 9.13 -24.89 -1.29
N LEU A 387 9.49 -23.87 -2.08
CA LEU A 387 10.20 -22.67 -1.62
C LEU A 387 9.27 -21.56 -1.12
N GLY A 388 7.93 -21.72 -1.26
CA GLY A 388 6.94 -20.70 -0.93
C GLY A 388 7.01 -19.48 -1.86
N PHE A 389 7.42 -19.67 -3.12
CA PHE A 389 7.61 -18.59 -4.08
C PHE A 389 6.32 -18.26 -4.84
N SER A 390 6.27 -17.04 -5.37
CA SER A 390 5.23 -16.56 -6.28
C SER A 390 5.82 -16.26 -7.66
N ILE A 391 4.97 -16.15 -8.67
CA ILE A 391 5.35 -15.59 -9.96
C ILE A 391 5.29 -14.08 -9.83
N ASN A 392 6.43 -13.42 -9.97
CA ASN A 392 6.55 -11.97 -9.88
C ASN A 392 7.72 -11.44 -10.70
N SER A 393 7.82 -10.11 -10.80
CA SER A 393 8.80 -9.42 -11.63
C SER A 393 10.23 -9.89 -11.36
N LEU A 394 10.61 -10.11 -10.09
CA LEU A 394 11.97 -10.56 -9.73
C LEU A 394 12.24 -12.00 -10.15
N SER A 395 11.29 -12.90 -9.90
CA SER A 395 11.41 -14.29 -10.33
C SER A 395 11.49 -14.40 -11.86
N LEU A 396 10.70 -13.61 -12.58
CA LEU A 396 10.69 -13.61 -14.04
C LEU A 396 11.96 -12.95 -14.62
N PHE A 397 12.48 -11.87 -14.01
CA PHE A 397 13.79 -11.32 -14.36
C PHE A 397 14.92 -12.32 -14.10
N GLY A 398 14.86 -13.05 -12.99
CA GLY A 398 15.76 -14.17 -12.71
C GLY A 398 15.73 -15.21 -13.82
N LEU A 399 14.54 -15.57 -14.31
CA LEU A 399 14.38 -16.51 -15.43
C LEU A 399 14.91 -15.94 -16.76
N VAL A 400 14.65 -14.66 -17.06
CA VAL A 400 15.18 -14.01 -18.29
C VAL A 400 16.70 -14.00 -18.28
N LEU A 401 17.33 -13.63 -17.15
CA LEU A 401 18.78 -13.70 -17.01
C LEU A 401 19.29 -15.14 -17.08
N ALA A 402 18.54 -16.09 -16.51
CA ALA A 402 18.88 -17.50 -16.57
C ALA A 402 18.84 -18.07 -17.99
N ILE A 403 18.10 -17.50 -18.95
CA ILE A 403 18.11 -17.99 -20.34
C ILE A 403 19.55 -18.07 -20.84
N GLY A 404 20.33 -17.00 -20.72
CA GLY A 404 21.73 -16.99 -21.15
C GLY A 404 22.56 -18.09 -20.47
N LEU A 405 22.43 -18.21 -19.14
CA LEU A 405 23.17 -19.19 -18.35
C LEU A 405 22.78 -20.65 -18.65
N VAL A 406 21.49 -20.90 -18.93
CA VAL A 406 20.94 -22.23 -19.20
C VAL A 406 21.35 -22.72 -20.59
N VAL A 407 21.44 -21.82 -21.58
CA VAL A 407 21.80 -22.21 -22.95
C VAL A 407 23.27 -22.60 -23.04
N ASP A 408 24.14 -21.94 -22.26
CA ASP A 408 25.60 -22.17 -22.27
C ASP A 408 25.96 -23.66 -22.07
N ASP A 409 25.38 -24.33 -21.07
CA ASP A 409 25.66 -25.74 -20.81
C ASP A 409 25.29 -26.65 -22.00
N ALA A 410 24.14 -26.37 -22.63
CA ALA A 410 23.67 -27.14 -23.77
C ALA A 410 24.51 -26.86 -25.02
N ILE A 411 24.95 -25.61 -25.24
CA ILE A 411 25.83 -25.23 -26.34
C ILE A 411 27.18 -25.93 -26.20
N VAL A 412 27.81 -25.90 -25.02
CA VAL A 412 29.11 -26.52 -24.77
C VAL A 412 29.07 -28.02 -25.08
N VAL A 413 27.99 -28.70 -24.68
CA VAL A 413 27.80 -30.12 -25.02
C VAL A 413 27.67 -30.30 -26.53
N VAL A 414 26.77 -29.57 -27.18
CA VAL A 414 26.50 -29.72 -28.63
C VAL A 414 27.74 -29.36 -29.47
N GLU A 415 28.46 -28.30 -29.14
CA GLU A 415 29.69 -27.88 -29.80
C GLU A 415 30.78 -28.96 -29.67
N ALA A 416 30.96 -29.53 -28.47
CA ALA A 416 31.90 -30.61 -28.27
C ALA A 416 31.52 -31.86 -29.09
N VAL A 417 30.23 -32.21 -29.18
CA VAL A 417 29.79 -33.31 -30.04
C VAL A 417 30.02 -33.00 -31.52
N GLU A 418 29.70 -31.80 -32.00
CA GLU A 418 29.93 -31.43 -33.41
C GLU A 418 31.41 -31.51 -33.78
N ARG A 419 32.31 -31.04 -32.91
CA ARG A 419 33.75 -31.17 -33.13
C ARG A 419 34.20 -32.62 -33.32
N HIS A 420 33.74 -33.53 -32.46
CA HIS A 420 34.08 -34.97 -32.57
C HIS A 420 33.44 -35.64 -33.81
N ILE A 421 32.27 -35.14 -34.27
CA ILE A 421 31.66 -35.58 -35.54
C ILE A 421 32.49 -35.09 -36.73
N GLU A 422 33.02 -33.86 -36.68
CA GLU A 422 33.94 -33.33 -37.69
C GLU A 422 35.25 -34.12 -37.77
N ASP A 423 35.72 -34.63 -36.63
CA ASP A 423 36.88 -35.55 -36.54
C ASP A 423 36.57 -36.97 -37.07
N GLY A 424 35.34 -37.22 -37.56
CA GLY A 424 34.95 -38.44 -38.28
C GLY A 424 34.25 -39.51 -37.44
N LEU A 425 33.93 -39.25 -36.18
CA LEU A 425 33.22 -40.21 -35.33
C LEU A 425 31.72 -40.28 -35.67
N SER A 426 31.11 -41.44 -35.39
CA SER A 426 29.65 -41.59 -35.47
C SER A 426 28.98 -40.67 -34.42
N PRO A 427 27.77 -40.12 -34.65
CA PRO A 427 27.13 -39.21 -33.69
C PRO A 427 27.03 -39.77 -32.26
N LYS A 428 26.82 -41.09 -32.13
CA LYS A 428 26.75 -41.76 -30.83
C LYS A 428 28.12 -41.85 -30.16
N ASP A 429 29.17 -42.23 -30.89
CA ASP A 429 30.52 -42.35 -30.35
C ASP A 429 31.14 -40.98 -30.08
N ALA A 430 30.90 -40.01 -30.96
CA ALA A 430 31.24 -38.61 -30.78
C ALA A 430 30.62 -38.04 -29.50
N THR A 431 29.34 -38.33 -29.25
CA THR A 431 28.67 -37.91 -28.00
C THR A 431 29.33 -38.53 -26.77
N LEU A 432 29.69 -39.81 -26.81
CA LEU A 432 30.36 -40.47 -25.68
C LEU A 432 31.78 -39.94 -25.45
N ALA A 433 32.49 -39.57 -26.50
CA ALA A 433 33.80 -38.93 -26.41
C ALA A 433 33.69 -37.53 -25.82
N ALA A 434 32.83 -36.68 -26.41
CA ALA A 434 32.58 -35.31 -25.95
C ALA A 434 32.18 -35.26 -24.47
N MET A 435 31.26 -36.13 -24.03
CA MET A 435 30.81 -36.14 -22.63
C MET A 435 31.94 -36.49 -21.64
N LYS A 436 33.01 -37.20 -22.05
CA LYS A 436 34.17 -37.40 -21.16
C LYS A 436 34.96 -36.12 -20.92
N GLU A 437 34.92 -35.19 -21.86
CA GLU A 437 35.64 -33.91 -21.81
C GLU A 437 34.81 -32.83 -21.10
N VAL A 438 33.51 -32.74 -21.40
CA VAL A 438 32.67 -31.61 -20.95
C VAL A 438 31.89 -31.86 -19.66
N THR A 439 31.77 -33.11 -19.16
CA THR A 439 30.98 -33.38 -17.95
C THR A 439 31.50 -32.61 -16.73
N ALA A 440 32.82 -32.62 -16.48
CA ALA A 440 33.40 -31.93 -15.33
C ALA A 440 33.27 -30.39 -15.42
N PRO A 441 33.55 -29.75 -16.57
CA PRO A 441 33.26 -28.33 -16.77
C PRO A 441 31.79 -27.95 -16.53
N VAL A 442 30.84 -28.69 -17.09
CA VAL A 442 29.39 -28.40 -16.95
C VAL A 442 28.95 -28.48 -15.48
N VAL A 443 29.36 -29.53 -14.75
CA VAL A 443 29.06 -29.64 -13.32
C VAL A 443 29.72 -28.51 -12.53
N SER A 444 30.97 -28.16 -12.86
CA SER A 444 31.71 -27.12 -12.15
C SER A 444 31.01 -25.76 -12.28
N VAL A 445 30.64 -25.37 -13.50
CA VAL A 445 29.93 -24.11 -13.76
C VAL A 445 28.62 -24.05 -12.99
N ALA A 446 27.83 -25.13 -13.02
CA ALA A 446 26.55 -25.18 -12.33
C ALA A 446 26.69 -25.02 -10.80
N VAL A 447 27.64 -25.72 -10.18
CA VAL A 447 27.87 -25.66 -8.73
C VAL A 447 28.47 -24.30 -8.33
N ILE A 448 29.35 -23.72 -9.14
CA ILE A 448 29.90 -22.38 -8.90
C ILE A 448 28.79 -21.31 -8.96
N LEU A 449 27.93 -21.36 -9.98
CA LEU A 449 26.80 -20.43 -10.09
C LEU A 449 25.85 -20.60 -8.89
N ALA A 450 25.53 -21.84 -8.51
CA ALA A 450 24.76 -22.10 -7.30
C ALA A 450 25.46 -21.54 -6.04
N ALA A 451 26.79 -21.66 -5.93
CA ALA A 451 27.57 -21.13 -4.81
C ALA A 451 27.60 -19.60 -4.73
N VAL A 452 27.48 -18.91 -5.87
CA VAL A 452 27.35 -17.46 -5.90
C VAL A 452 25.98 -17.05 -5.35
N PHE A 453 24.93 -17.72 -5.80
CA PHE A 453 23.54 -17.31 -5.56
C PHE A 453 22.92 -17.83 -4.25
N ILE A 454 23.22 -19.06 -3.82
CA ILE A 454 22.62 -19.65 -2.61
C ILE A 454 22.92 -18.81 -1.34
N PRO A 455 24.13 -18.29 -1.11
CA PRO A 455 24.40 -17.45 0.06
C PRO A 455 23.55 -16.18 0.13
N LEU A 456 23.17 -15.60 -1.02
CA LEU A 456 22.27 -14.43 -1.07
C LEU A 456 20.89 -14.75 -0.48
N ALA A 457 20.43 -16.00 -0.55
CA ALA A 457 19.13 -16.43 -0.03
C ALA A 457 19.04 -16.41 1.51
N PHE A 458 20.17 -16.33 2.21
CA PHE A 458 20.24 -16.30 3.68
C PHE A 458 20.35 -14.87 4.24
N THR A 459 20.22 -13.87 3.39
CA THR A 459 20.12 -12.48 3.86
C THR A 459 18.75 -12.22 4.47
N GLY A 460 18.70 -11.52 5.60
CA GLY A 460 17.47 -11.18 6.30
C GLY A 460 16.84 -9.87 5.81
N GLY A 461 15.60 -9.60 6.23
CA GLY A 461 14.87 -8.37 5.92
C GLY A 461 14.36 -8.32 4.47
N ILE A 462 13.83 -7.16 4.07
CA ILE A 462 13.20 -6.99 2.74
C ILE A 462 14.19 -7.21 1.61
N THR A 463 15.40 -6.66 1.68
CA THR A 463 16.46 -6.89 0.69
C THR A 463 16.77 -8.37 0.54
N GLY A 464 16.74 -9.10 1.65
CA GLY A 464 16.95 -10.53 1.63
C GLY A 464 15.84 -11.32 0.96
N LEU A 465 14.58 -10.94 1.18
CA LEU A 465 13.44 -11.54 0.47
C LEU A 465 13.49 -11.27 -1.04
N LEU A 466 13.82 -10.04 -1.44
CA LEU A 466 14.01 -9.65 -2.83
C LEU A 466 15.12 -10.51 -3.49
N ASN A 467 16.29 -10.57 -2.84
CA ASN A 467 17.44 -11.33 -3.31
C ASN A 467 17.20 -12.83 -3.31
N LYS A 468 16.49 -13.37 -2.31
CA LYS A 468 16.19 -14.79 -2.16
C LYS A 468 15.43 -15.33 -3.37
N GLN A 469 14.40 -14.62 -3.82
CA GLN A 469 13.64 -15.07 -4.98
C GLN A 469 14.46 -14.98 -6.26
N PHE A 470 15.11 -13.84 -6.51
CA PHE A 470 15.97 -13.69 -7.68
C PHE A 470 17.08 -14.74 -7.74
N ALA A 471 17.83 -14.91 -6.65
CA ALA A 471 18.99 -15.79 -6.58
C ALA A 471 18.61 -17.28 -6.63
N LEU A 472 17.59 -17.72 -5.88
CA LEU A 472 17.19 -19.13 -5.91
C LEU A 472 16.50 -19.52 -7.22
N THR A 473 15.79 -18.60 -7.88
CA THR A 473 15.26 -18.87 -9.22
C THR A 473 16.38 -19.15 -10.22
N ILE A 474 17.45 -18.35 -10.23
CA ILE A 474 18.61 -18.58 -11.09
C ILE A 474 19.31 -19.88 -10.70
N ALA A 475 19.62 -20.07 -9.42
CA ALA A 475 20.33 -21.26 -8.95
C ALA A 475 19.58 -22.55 -9.31
N VAL A 476 18.26 -22.60 -9.10
CA VAL A 476 17.44 -23.76 -9.47
C VAL A 476 17.43 -23.96 -10.98
N SER A 477 17.24 -22.90 -11.77
CA SER A 477 17.20 -23.02 -13.24
C SER A 477 18.52 -23.54 -13.83
N VAL A 478 19.66 -23.11 -13.27
CA VAL A 478 21.00 -23.53 -13.70
C VAL A 478 21.26 -24.97 -13.26
N LEU A 479 20.84 -25.38 -12.06
CA LEU A 479 20.98 -26.76 -11.62
C LEU A 479 20.14 -27.73 -12.49
N ILE A 480 18.92 -27.33 -12.85
CA ILE A 480 18.09 -28.10 -13.79
C ILE A 480 18.72 -28.10 -15.19
N SER A 481 19.28 -26.97 -15.63
CA SER A 481 20.05 -26.87 -16.88
C SER A 481 21.20 -27.86 -16.94
N ALA A 482 22.05 -27.89 -15.92
CA ALA A 482 23.17 -28.80 -15.86
C ALA A 482 22.71 -30.26 -15.88
N PHE A 483 21.62 -30.57 -15.17
CA PHE A 483 21.01 -31.90 -15.26
C PHE A 483 20.56 -32.23 -16.68
N ASN A 484 19.89 -31.30 -17.38
CA ASN A 484 19.47 -31.48 -18.77
C ASN A 484 20.67 -31.59 -19.73
N ALA A 485 21.73 -30.82 -19.52
CA ALA A 485 22.96 -30.86 -20.30
C ALA A 485 23.71 -32.19 -20.14
N LEU A 486 23.60 -32.85 -18.99
CA LEU A 486 24.21 -34.16 -18.75
C LEU A 486 23.34 -35.35 -19.17
N THR A 487 22.06 -35.12 -19.46
CA THR A 487 21.06 -36.16 -19.73
C THR A 487 20.39 -35.99 -21.10
N LEU A 488 19.56 -34.96 -21.27
CA LEU A 488 18.77 -34.69 -22.48
C LEU A 488 19.64 -34.24 -23.65
N SER A 489 20.53 -33.27 -23.46
CA SER A 489 21.38 -32.72 -24.53
C SER A 489 22.22 -33.79 -25.23
N PRO A 490 22.94 -34.70 -24.53
CA PRO A 490 23.69 -35.77 -25.19
C PRO A 490 22.77 -36.84 -25.80
N ALA A 491 21.62 -37.14 -25.20
CA ALA A 491 20.64 -38.06 -25.79
C ALA A 491 20.09 -37.54 -27.14
N LEU A 492 19.75 -36.24 -27.20
CA LEU A 492 19.30 -35.57 -28.41
C LEU A 492 20.45 -35.41 -29.43
N SER A 493 21.67 -35.14 -28.97
CA SER A 493 22.86 -35.04 -29.82
C SER A 493 23.12 -36.35 -30.57
N ALA A 494 23.08 -37.48 -29.87
CA ALA A 494 23.26 -38.80 -30.47
C ALA A 494 22.15 -39.19 -31.46
N LEU A 495 20.95 -38.62 -31.34
CA LEU A 495 19.78 -38.90 -32.20
C LEU A 495 19.66 -37.95 -33.40
N LEU A 496 19.92 -36.65 -33.20
CA LEU A 496 19.57 -35.59 -34.15
C LEU A 496 20.77 -35.12 -34.98
N LEU A 497 21.98 -35.10 -34.40
CA LEU A 497 23.17 -34.62 -35.09
C LEU A 497 23.58 -35.57 -36.20
N ARG A 498 24.07 -34.98 -37.29
CA ARG A 498 24.57 -35.68 -38.47
C ARG A 498 25.86 -35.01 -38.94
N PRO A 499 26.73 -35.72 -39.67
CA PRO A 499 27.90 -35.12 -40.31
C PRO A 499 27.50 -33.89 -41.15
N ARG A 500 28.28 -32.80 -41.04
CA ARG A 500 28.04 -31.57 -41.80
C ARG A 500 28.02 -31.86 -43.29
N GLN A 501 26.94 -31.44 -43.96
CA GLN A 501 26.89 -31.36 -45.42
C GLN A 501 27.31 -29.95 -45.83
N GLU A 502 28.13 -29.80 -46.87
CA GLU A 502 28.52 -28.48 -47.35
C GLU A 502 27.27 -27.64 -47.69
N ALA A 503 27.09 -26.52 -47.00
CA ALA A 503 26.02 -25.59 -47.28
C ALA A 503 26.18 -25.08 -48.73
N LYS A 504 25.11 -25.13 -49.53
CA LYS A 504 25.07 -24.61 -50.91
C LYS A 504 24.24 -23.33 -50.96
N GLY A 505 24.68 -22.33 -51.72
CA GLY A 505 23.93 -21.09 -51.97
C GLY A 505 24.47 -19.84 -51.25
N VAL A 506 23.63 -18.80 -51.15
CA VAL A 506 23.99 -17.46 -50.63
C VAL A 506 24.41 -17.54 -49.15
N PHE A 507 23.71 -18.35 -48.34
CA PHE A 507 24.04 -18.58 -46.93
C PHE A 507 25.45 -19.16 -46.73
N ALA A 508 25.92 -20.02 -47.63
CA ALA A 508 27.26 -20.59 -47.55
C ALA A 508 28.37 -19.54 -47.69
N ARG A 509 28.16 -18.53 -48.54
CA ARG A 509 29.11 -17.41 -48.71
C ARG A 509 29.16 -16.52 -47.47
N PHE A 510 27.99 -16.26 -46.86
CA PHE A 510 27.90 -15.51 -45.61
C PHE A 510 28.64 -16.22 -44.47
N PHE A 511 28.33 -17.51 -44.24
CA PHE A 511 28.97 -18.31 -43.20
C PHE A 511 30.47 -18.48 -43.44
N ALA A 512 30.91 -18.66 -44.69
CA ALA A 512 32.34 -18.70 -45.02
C ALA A 512 33.05 -17.37 -44.69
N GLY A 513 32.38 -16.23 -44.92
CA GLY A 513 32.87 -14.91 -44.52
C GLY A 513 33.00 -14.77 -43.00
N PHE A 514 31.94 -15.15 -42.27
CA PHE A 514 31.92 -15.16 -40.81
C PHE A 514 33.01 -16.06 -40.23
N ASN A 515 33.13 -17.30 -40.71
CA ASN A 515 34.14 -18.26 -40.24
C ASN A 515 35.57 -17.76 -40.47
N ARG A 516 35.85 -17.10 -41.61
CA ARG A 516 37.16 -16.46 -41.85
C ARG A 516 37.45 -15.33 -40.88
N TRP A 517 36.46 -14.47 -40.61
CA TRP A 517 36.59 -13.39 -39.64
C TRP A 517 36.82 -13.95 -38.23
N PHE A 518 35.99 -14.90 -37.80
CA PHE A 518 36.10 -15.55 -36.50
C PHE A 518 37.44 -16.27 -36.34
N GLY A 519 37.91 -16.98 -37.37
CA GLY A 519 39.23 -17.62 -37.37
C GLY A 519 40.39 -16.62 -37.22
N ARG A 520 40.30 -15.44 -37.85
CA ARG A 520 41.28 -14.35 -37.64
C ARG A 520 41.20 -13.79 -36.23
N ALA A 521 40.00 -13.57 -35.70
CA ALA A 521 39.79 -13.07 -34.34
C ALA A 521 40.35 -14.06 -33.30
N ASN A 522 40.03 -15.35 -33.43
CA ASN A 522 40.57 -16.42 -32.58
C ASN A 522 42.11 -16.49 -32.65
N SER A 523 42.68 -16.44 -33.86
CA SER A 523 44.14 -16.40 -34.04
C SER A 523 44.78 -15.17 -33.39
N GLY A 524 44.11 -14.02 -33.43
CA GLY A 524 44.53 -12.79 -32.75
C GLY A 524 44.47 -12.92 -31.23
N TYR A 525 43.37 -13.45 -30.70
CA TYR A 525 43.19 -13.75 -29.29
C TYR A 525 44.28 -14.68 -28.77
N VAL A 526 44.54 -15.81 -29.44
CA VAL A 526 45.60 -16.77 -29.05
C VAL A 526 46.99 -16.12 -29.05
N LYS A 527 47.29 -15.24 -30.02
CA LYS A 527 48.55 -14.48 -30.03
C LYS A 527 48.65 -13.52 -28.84
N ALA A 528 47.58 -12.79 -28.52
CA ALA A 528 47.53 -11.88 -27.38
C ALA A 528 47.68 -12.64 -26.06
N SER A 529 46.96 -13.73 -25.86
CA SER A 529 47.06 -14.59 -24.68
C SER A 529 48.47 -15.17 -24.52
N ARG A 530 49.10 -15.61 -25.62
CA ARG A 530 50.50 -16.07 -25.60
C ARG A 530 51.49 -14.96 -25.23
N PHE A 531 51.26 -13.73 -25.68
CA PHE A 531 52.05 -12.57 -25.29
C PHE A 531 51.92 -12.26 -23.79
N LEU A 532 50.69 -12.20 -23.29
CA LEU A 532 50.40 -11.92 -21.87
C LEU A 532 50.94 -13.02 -20.95
N ALA A 533 50.81 -14.29 -21.34
CA ALA A 533 51.37 -15.41 -20.58
C ALA A 533 52.91 -15.34 -20.47
N ARG A 534 53.61 -14.92 -21.54
CA ARG A 534 55.07 -14.74 -21.52
C ARG A 534 55.51 -13.48 -20.77
N LYS A 535 54.63 -12.48 -20.67
CA LYS A 535 54.86 -11.20 -19.99
C LYS A 535 53.88 -11.05 -18.84
N ALA A 536 53.88 -12.01 -17.91
CA ALA A 536 52.92 -12.09 -16.81
C ALA A 536 52.82 -10.80 -15.98
N VAL A 537 53.93 -10.06 -15.81
CA VAL A 537 53.94 -8.74 -15.14
C VAL A 537 53.06 -7.72 -15.85
N VAL A 538 53.02 -7.73 -17.18
CA VAL A 538 52.13 -6.86 -17.98
C VAL A 538 50.67 -7.25 -17.75
N GLY A 539 50.37 -8.55 -17.73
CA GLY A 539 49.04 -9.05 -17.41
C GLY A 539 48.58 -8.65 -16.00
N LEU A 540 49.47 -8.78 -15.01
CA LEU A 540 49.20 -8.38 -13.63
C LEU A 540 49.00 -6.86 -13.51
N ALA A 541 49.81 -6.06 -14.21
CA ALA A 541 49.68 -4.61 -14.23
C ALA A 541 48.34 -4.17 -14.86
N ILE A 542 47.92 -4.83 -15.94
CA ILE A 542 46.60 -4.61 -16.55
C ILE A 542 45.49 -4.98 -15.56
N LEU A 543 45.60 -6.13 -14.89
CA LEU A 543 44.62 -6.56 -13.89
C LEU A 543 44.51 -5.55 -12.74
N VAL A 544 45.64 -5.15 -12.15
CA VAL A 544 45.68 -4.13 -11.09
C VAL A 544 45.11 -2.80 -11.58
N GLY A 545 45.44 -2.39 -12.80
CA GLY A 545 44.89 -1.19 -13.43
C GLY A 545 43.38 -1.25 -13.60
N PHE A 546 42.84 -2.37 -14.09
CA PHE A 546 41.39 -2.60 -14.21
C PHE A 546 40.71 -2.65 -12.85
N THR A 547 41.28 -3.32 -11.85
CA THR A 547 40.73 -3.37 -10.50
C THR A 547 40.71 -1.98 -9.84
N ALA A 548 41.77 -1.19 -10.02
CA ALA A 548 41.82 0.19 -9.54
C ALA A 548 40.78 1.07 -10.24
N LEU A 549 40.66 0.96 -11.57
CA LEU A 549 39.67 1.69 -12.35
C LEU A 549 38.23 1.29 -11.96
N ALA A 550 37.97 0.00 -11.76
CA ALA A 550 36.69 -0.51 -11.28
C ALA A 550 36.37 0.01 -9.88
N GLY A 551 37.35 0.03 -8.97
CA GLY A 551 37.18 0.62 -7.63
C GLY A 551 36.90 2.13 -7.66
N LEU A 552 37.55 2.87 -8.56
CA LEU A 552 37.31 4.31 -8.76
C LEU A 552 35.95 4.58 -9.39
N ALA A 553 35.55 3.78 -10.38
CA ALA A 553 34.25 3.86 -11.03
C ALA A 553 33.12 3.50 -10.06
N GLY A 554 33.29 2.43 -9.28
CA GLY A 554 32.33 1.98 -8.26
C GLY A 554 32.07 3.04 -7.19
N LYS A 555 33.09 3.83 -6.79
CA LYS A 555 32.91 4.96 -5.88
C LYS A 555 32.06 6.11 -6.43
N LYS A 556 31.92 6.22 -7.76
CA LYS A 556 31.08 7.24 -8.42
C LYS A 556 29.65 6.79 -8.67
N VAL A 557 29.38 5.49 -8.64
CA VAL A 557 28.01 4.97 -8.81
C VAL A 557 27.23 5.25 -7.53
N ALA A 558 26.18 6.04 -7.65
CA ALA A 558 25.30 6.34 -6.53
C ALA A 558 24.51 5.07 -6.15
N GLY A 559 24.48 4.74 -4.85
CA GLY A 559 23.65 3.65 -4.33
C GLY A 559 22.15 3.95 -4.49
N GLY A 560 21.29 2.96 -4.26
CA GLY A 560 19.85 3.14 -4.29
C GLY A 560 19.17 1.84 -3.89
N PHE A 561 17.93 1.91 -3.43
CA PHE A 561 17.19 0.72 -3.01
C PHE A 561 16.42 0.09 -4.19
N ILE A 562 15.41 0.79 -4.71
CA ILE A 562 14.60 0.38 -5.86
C ILE A 562 14.32 1.64 -6.70
N PRO A 563 14.45 1.58 -8.04
CA PRO A 563 14.14 2.71 -8.91
C PRO A 563 12.64 3.03 -8.90
N SER A 564 12.29 4.29 -9.13
CA SER A 564 10.91 4.66 -9.43
C SER A 564 10.51 4.18 -10.84
N GLU A 565 9.27 3.75 -10.98
CA GLU A 565 8.70 3.25 -12.24
C GLU A 565 7.41 4.01 -12.55
N ASP A 566 7.07 4.16 -13.84
CA ASP A 566 5.78 4.71 -14.27
C ASP A 566 4.66 3.72 -13.96
N GLN A 567 4.00 3.91 -12.82
CA GLN A 567 2.89 3.04 -12.36
C GLN A 567 1.57 3.34 -13.09
N GLY A 568 1.52 4.27 -14.04
CA GLY A 568 0.29 4.64 -14.74
C GLY A 568 -0.71 5.41 -13.88
N TYR A 569 -0.34 5.85 -12.68
CA TYR A 569 -1.13 6.72 -11.81
C TYR A 569 -0.22 7.53 -10.90
N PHE A 570 -0.73 8.64 -10.39
CA PHE A 570 -0.06 9.46 -9.38
C PHE A 570 -1.06 10.10 -8.43
N PHE A 571 -0.55 10.74 -7.38
CA PHE A 571 -1.35 11.40 -6.37
C PHE A 571 -1.19 12.91 -6.45
N LEU A 572 -2.22 13.67 -6.06
CA LEU A 572 -2.12 15.13 -5.94
C LEU A 572 -2.69 15.56 -4.59
N ASN A 573 -1.89 16.34 -3.86
CA ASN A 573 -2.27 16.97 -2.60
C ASN A 573 -2.63 18.43 -2.84
N VAL A 574 -3.70 18.90 -2.22
CA VAL A 574 -4.13 20.30 -2.22
C VAL A 574 -4.28 20.76 -0.78
N GLN A 575 -3.65 21.87 -0.44
CA GLN A 575 -3.76 22.47 0.89
C GLN A 575 -4.03 23.97 0.76
N LEU A 576 -5.22 24.39 1.18
CA LEU A 576 -5.56 25.80 1.35
C LEU A 576 -4.97 26.31 2.68
N PRO A 577 -4.95 27.64 2.91
CA PRO A 577 -4.66 28.19 4.22
C PRO A 577 -5.54 27.55 5.31
N ASP A 578 -4.94 27.33 6.47
CA ASP A 578 -5.57 26.69 7.62
C ASP A 578 -6.92 27.36 7.98
N ALA A 579 -7.86 26.55 8.48
CA ALA A 579 -9.24 26.94 8.77
C ALA A 579 -10.09 27.39 7.54
N SER A 580 -9.62 27.19 6.30
CA SER A 580 -10.48 27.37 5.12
C SER A 580 -11.67 26.40 5.14
N SER A 581 -12.84 26.90 4.75
CA SER A 581 -14.07 26.09 4.69
C SER A 581 -14.00 25.04 3.59
N LEU A 582 -14.75 23.95 3.77
CA LEU A 582 -14.85 22.88 2.77
C LEU A 582 -15.40 23.38 1.43
N GLU A 583 -16.30 24.37 1.47
CA GLU A 583 -16.83 25.04 0.27
C GLU A 583 -15.73 25.76 -0.52
N ARG A 584 -14.86 26.51 0.18
CA ARG A 584 -13.72 27.19 -0.44
C ARG A 584 -12.74 26.18 -1.04
N THR A 585 -12.50 25.07 -0.36
CA THR A 585 -11.67 23.96 -0.85
C THR A 585 -12.27 23.33 -2.10
N ASP A 586 -13.57 23.01 -2.13
CA ASP A 586 -14.21 22.45 -3.33
C ASP A 586 -14.14 23.41 -4.52
N ALA A 587 -14.28 24.72 -4.29
CA ALA A 587 -14.15 25.72 -5.34
C ALA A 587 -12.74 25.72 -5.98
N VAL A 588 -11.68 25.57 -5.18
CA VAL A 588 -10.30 25.42 -5.69
C VAL A 588 -10.12 24.09 -6.40
N CYS A 589 -10.64 23.00 -5.83
CA CYS A 589 -10.59 21.68 -6.46
C CYS A 589 -11.23 21.71 -7.86
N ARG A 590 -12.36 22.39 -8.06
CA ARG A 590 -12.97 22.56 -9.39
C ARG A 590 -12.05 23.24 -10.41
N LYS A 591 -11.20 24.17 -9.98
CA LYS A 591 -10.17 24.77 -10.87
C LYS A 591 -9.10 23.75 -11.25
N ILE A 592 -8.67 22.92 -10.30
CA ILE A 592 -7.69 21.85 -10.51
C ILE A 592 -8.27 20.77 -11.44
N ASP A 593 -9.54 20.40 -11.27
CA ASP A 593 -10.21 19.43 -12.14
C ASP A 593 -10.24 19.89 -13.60
N ALA A 594 -10.41 21.19 -13.85
CA ALA A 594 -10.34 21.76 -15.18
C ALA A 594 -8.94 21.63 -15.81
N ILE A 595 -7.87 21.75 -15.00
CA ILE A 595 -6.48 21.53 -15.44
C ILE A 595 -6.26 20.05 -15.76
N LEU A 596 -6.70 19.15 -14.87
CA LEU A 596 -6.59 17.70 -15.07
C LEU A 596 -7.37 17.23 -16.30
N ALA A 597 -8.59 17.72 -16.50
CA ALA A 597 -9.41 17.42 -17.67
C ALA A 597 -8.78 17.90 -18.98
N ALA A 598 -8.00 18.99 -18.95
CA ALA A 598 -7.29 19.51 -20.12
C ALA A 598 -5.95 18.80 -20.39
N THR A 599 -5.50 17.91 -19.50
CA THR A 599 -4.21 17.21 -19.61
C THR A 599 -4.37 15.94 -20.44
N PRO A 600 -3.75 15.82 -21.63
CA PRO A 600 -4.01 14.72 -22.56
C PRO A 600 -3.69 13.32 -22.02
N GLU A 601 -2.71 13.20 -21.13
CA GLU A 601 -2.27 11.93 -20.56
C GLU A 601 -3.20 11.40 -19.45
N VAL A 602 -4.02 12.27 -18.86
CA VAL A 602 -4.94 11.90 -17.78
C VAL A 602 -6.13 11.13 -18.37
N GLN A 603 -6.38 9.93 -17.85
CA GLN A 603 -7.55 9.12 -18.21
C GLN A 603 -8.73 9.44 -17.30
N SER A 604 -8.50 9.51 -16.00
CA SER A 604 -9.52 9.85 -15.01
C SER A 604 -8.91 10.37 -13.73
N TYR A 605 -9.71 11.06 -12.93
CA TYR A 605 -9.31 11.54 -11.62
C TYR A 605 -10.46 11.49 -10.62
N ASN A 606 -10.12 11.17 -9.38
CA ASN A 606 -10.99 11.35 -8.22
C ASN A 606 -10.56 12.57 -7.44
N THR A 607 -11.55 13.27 -6.90
CA THR A 607 -11.36 14.37 -5.98
C THR A 607 -12.01 14.00 -4.66
N ILE A 608 -11.24 14.09 -3.58
CA ILE A 608 -11.73 13.92 -2.20
C ILE A 608 -11.37 15.20 -1.45
N ALA A 609 -12.26 16.18 -1.50
CA ALA A 609 -12.11 17.40 -0.71
C ALA A 609 -12.46 17.10 0.76
N GLY A 610 -11.74 17.73 1.69
CA GLY A 610 -11.92 17.52 3.13
C GLY A 610 -11.07 16.38 3.72
N PHE A 611 -10.14 15.81 2.94
CA PHE A 611 -9.31 14.67 3.36
C PHE A 611 -7.88 14.80 2.83
N SER A 612 -6.91 14.34 3.62
CA SER A 612 -5.51 14.21 3.20
C SER A 612 -5.05 12.76 3.29
N LEU A 613 -4.52 12.20 2.20
CA LEU A 613 -3.89 10.88 2.21
C LEU A 613 -2.56 10.89 3.00
N LEU A 614 -1.88 12.04 3.06
CA LEU A 614 -0.57 12.16 3.71
C LEU A 614 -0.70 12.07 5.23
N SER A 615 -1.72 12.68 5.84
CA SER A 615 -2.00 12.54 7.29
C SER A 615 -3.03 11.47 7.62
N PHE A 616 -3.81 10.98 6.65
CA PHE A 616 -5.03 10.20 6.89
C PHE A 616 -6.06 10.90 7.80
N SER A 617 -6.03 12.24 7.89
CA SER A 617 -6.99 13.03 8.65
C SER A 617 -8.01 13.72 7.74
N SER A 618 -9.23 13.93 8.25
CA SER A 618 -10.19 14.82 7.62
C SER A 618 -9.89 16.25 8.05
N ALA A 619 -9.71 17.15 7.09
CA ALA A 619 -9.46 18.56 7.34
C ALA A 619 -10.11 19.38 6.22
N THR A 620 -10.92 20.37 6.57
CA THR A 620 -11.75 21.11 5.59
C THR A 620 -10.94 21.89 4.56
N TYR A 621 -9.71 22.24 4.89
CA TYR A 621 -8.77 22.98 4.05
C TYR A 621 -7.85 22.08 3.20
N GLY A 622 -7.97 20.76 3.33
CA GLY A 622 -7.20 19.79 2.56
C GLY A 622 -8.05 19.13 1.47
N ALA A 623 -7.42 18.72 0.38
CA ALA A 623 -8.01 17.79 -0.57
C ALA A 623 -6.96 16.85 -1.15
N PHE A 624 -7.43 15.70 -1.58
CA PHE A 624 -6.61 14.66 -2.15
C PHE A 624 -7.19 14.15 -3.46
N TYR A 625 -6.29 13.74 -4.35
CA TYR A 625 -6.61 13.25 -5.68
C TYR A 625 -5.91 11.92 -5.99
N PHE A 626 -6.68 10.99 -6.52
CA PHE A 626 -6.16 9.86 -7.29
C PHE A 626 -6.24 10.22 -8.78
N VAL A 627 -5.12 10.25 -9.49
CA VAL A 627 -5.09 10.54 -10.93
C VAL A 627 -4.55 9.34 -11.68
N SER A 628 -5.40 8.74 -12.52
CA SER A 628 -5.01 7.63 -13.39
C SER A 628 -4.65 8.16 -14.78
N LEU A 629 -3.51 7.71 -15.28
CA LEU A 629 -3.01 8.03 -16.61
C LEU A 629 -3.55 7.03 -17.64
N LYS A 630 -3.52 7.42 -18.91
CA LYS A 630 -3.76 6.51 -20.03
C LYS A 630 -2.72 5.39 -20.06
N LYS A 631 -3.01 4.33 -20.80
CA LYS A 631 -2.09 3.19 -20.96
C LYS A 631 -0.77 3.63 -21.59
N TRP A 632 0.33 2.95 -21.25
CA TRP A 632 1.68 3.27 -21.76
C TRP A 632 1.76 3.30 -23.30
N SER A 633 1.00 2.43 -23.99
CA SER A 633 0.92 2.42 -25.47
C SER A 633 0.33 3.70 -26.07
N GLU A 634 -0.45 4.47 -25.31
CA GLU A 634 -1.03 5.75 -25.72
C GLU A 634 -0.18 6.95 -25.27
N ARG A 635 0.90 6.69 -24.51
CA ARG A 635 1.83 7.69 -23.96
C ARG A 635 3.29 7.40 -24.35
N PRO A 636 3.63 7.24 -25.64
CA PRO A 636 5.00 6.95 -26.05
C PRO A 636 5.90 8.17 -25.87
N GLY A 637 7.12 7.99 -25.33
CA GLY A 637 8.09 9.06 -25.17
C GLY A 637 8.38 9.43 -23.71
N ALA A 638 9.55 9.99 -23.45
CA ALA A 638 10.01 10.32 -22.09
C ALA A 638 9.21 11.47 -21.46
N GLU A 639 8.67 12.36 -22.30
CA GLU A 639 7.86 13.53 -21.93
C GLU A 639 6.42 13.20 -21.49
N HIS A 640 5.99 11.96 -21.74
CA HIS A 640 4.67 11.44 -21.41
C HIS A 640 4.70 10.45 -20.23
N THR A 641 5.87 10.21 -19.64
CA THR A 641 6.04 9.47 -18.38
C THR A 641 5.29 10.15 -17.23
N ASP A 642 4.88 9.39 -16.23
CA ASP A 642 4.25 9.93 -15.03
C ASP A 642 5.10 11.05 -14.37
N GLU A 643 6.41 10.86 -14.23
CA GLU A 643 7.32 11.88 -13.68
C GLU A 643 7.29 13.18 -14.51
N ALA A 644 7.36 13.09 -15.83
CA ALA A 644 7.29 14.25 -16.72
C ALA A 644 5.93 14.95 -16.65
N VAL A 645 4.84 14.18 -16.58
CA VAL A 645 3.46 14.69 -16.42
C VAL A 645 3.31 15.40 -15.07
N ILE A 646 3.77 14.79 -13.97
CA ILE A 646 3.74 15.38 -12.63
C ILE A 646 4.52 16.70 -12.60
N ASN A 647 5.73 16.72 -13.14
CA ASN A 647 6.57 17.92 -13.16
C ASN A 647 5.90 19.06 -13.94
N ARG A 648 5.31 18.77 -15.10
CA ARG A 648 4.58 19.74 -15.91
C ARG A 648 3.31 20.23 -15.21
N LEU A 649 2.55 19.34 -14.58
CA LEU A 649 1.37 19.69 -13.79
C LEU A 649 1.74 20.56 -12.60
N ASN A 650 2.80 20.23 -11.87
CA ASN A 650 3.28 21.03 -10.74
C ASN A 650 3.63 22.46 -11.14
N GLN A 651 4.29 22.65 -12.28
CA GLN A 651 4.54 23.99 -12.83
C GLN A 651 3.23 24.75 -13.14
N GLN A 652 2.23 24.07 -13.71
CA GLN A 652 0.94 24.68 -14.02
C GLN A 652 0.14 25.02 -12.76
N LEU A 653 0.10 24.11 -11.78
CA LEU A 653 -0.58 24.31 -10.50
C LEU A 653 0.03 25.50 -9.77
N PHE A 654 1.36 25.57 -9.66
CA PHE A 654 2.07 26.68 -9.04
C PHE A 654 1.79 28.04 -9.74
N GLY A 655 1.67 28.04 -11.08
CA GLY A 655 1.41 29.26 -11.84
C GLY A 655 -0.05 29.72 -11.91
N ARG A 656 -1.03 28.83 -11.65
CA ARG A 656 -2.46 29.10 -11.86
C ARG A 656 -3.33 29.02 -10.60
N ILE A 657 -2.87 28.35 -9.55
CA ILE A 657 -3.61 28.16 -8.30
C ILE A 657 -2.88 28.94 -7.20
N ASN A 658 -3.33 30.17 -6.95
CA ASN A 658 -2.70 31.05 -5.95
C ASN A 658 -3.33 30.88 -4.55
N GLU A 659 -4.52 30.28 -4.50
CA GLU A 659 -5.31 30.15 -3.27
C GLU A 659 -4.93 28.94 -2.42
N ALA A 660 -4.15 27.99 -2.98
CA ALA A 660 -3.77 26.74 -2.34
C ALA A 660 -2.37 26.31 -2.77
N PHE A 661 -1.68 25.60 -1.87
CA PHE A 661 -0.50 24.83 -2.21
C PHE A 661 -0.92 23.47 -2.76
N ALA A 662 -0.83 23.30 -4.09
CA ALA A 662 -1.19 22.06 -4.78
C ALA A 662 0.02 21.45 -5.48
N PHE A 663 0.26 20.16 -5.28
CA PHE A 663 1.35 19.45 -5.96
C PHE A 663 1.03 17.96 -6.13
N GLY A 664 1.43 17.42 -7.28
CA GLY A 664 1.46 16.02 -7.60
C GLY A 664 2.74 15.35 -7.14
N PHE A 665 2.64 14.07 -6.77
CA PHE A 665 3.74 13.22 -6.34
C PHE A 665 3.49 11.76 -6.72
N PRO A 666 4.56 10.96 -6.97
CA PRO A 666 4.42 9.57 -7.36
C PRO A 666 4.06 8.67 -6.15
N PRO A 667 3.46 7.49 -6.41
CA PRO A 667 3.29 6.46 -5.38
C PRO A 667 4.64 5.91 -4.89
N PRO A 668 4.68 5.20 -3.76
CA PRO A 668 5.89 4.50 -3.31
C PRO A 668 6.29 3.40 -4.29
N ALA A 669 7.60 3.15 -4.43
CA ALA A 669 8.15 2.14 -5.35
C ALA A 669 7.71 0.70 -5.01
N ILE A 670 7.53 0.42 -3.72
CA ILE A 670 6.84 -0.79 -3.24
C ILE A 670 5.51 -0.33 -2.65
N PRO A 671 4.36 -0.65 -3.28
CA PRO A 671 3.05 -0.36 -2.72
C PRO A 671 2.91 -0.90 -1.29
N GLY A 672 2.52 -0.02 -0.35
CA GLY A 672 2.36 -0.36 1.06
C GLY A 672 3.52 -0.02 1.98
N LEU A 673 4.66 0.42 1.44
CA LEU A 673 5.77 1.01 2.20
C LEU A 673 5.69 2.55 2.15
N GLY A 674 4.76 3.11 2.92
CA GLY A 674 4.49 4.54 2.99
C GLY A 674 3.42 5.02 2.02
N ASN A 675 3.10 6.32 2.08
CA ASN A 675 2.05 6.95 1.25
C ASN A 675 2.60 7.78 0.09
N SER A 676 3.91 8.01 0.05
CA SER A 676 4.60 8.79 -0.98
C SER A 676 5.95 8.15 -1.34
N GLY A 677 6.40 8.35 -2.58
CA GLY A 677 7.79 8.07 -2.93
C GLY A 677 8.79 8.97 -2.18
N GLY A 678 10.06 8.57 -2.22
CA GLY A 678 11.17 9.33 -1.62
C GLY A 678 11.56 8.83 -0.21
N PHE A 679 12.06 9.75 0.63
CA PHE A 679 12.45 9.46 2.02
C PHE A 679 11.34 9.83 3.02
N SER A 680 11.31 9.15 4.16
CA SER A 680 10.33 9.34 5.25
C SER A 680 11.04 9.34 6.60
N MET A 681 11.11 10.51 7.24
CA MET A 681 11.80 10.75 8.51
C MET A 681 10.83 11.32 9.54
N TRP A 682 10.83 10.78 10.75
CA TRP A 682 10.02 11.27 11.86
C TRP A 682 10.89 12.04 12.84
N ILE A 683 10.58 13.31 13.05
CA ILE A 683 11.24 14.14 14.07
C ILE A 683 10.44 14.00 15.37
N GLN A 684 11.06 13.49 16.43
CA GLN A 684 10.44 13.15 17.70
C GLN A 684 10.78 14.18 18.78
N ASP A 685 9.78 14.58 19.56
CA ASP A 685 9.99 15.25 20.86
C ASP A 685 10.07 14.18 21.97
N ARG A 686 11.24 14.08 22.61
CA ARG A 686 11.51 13.12 23.70
C ARG A 686 11.45 13.76 25.08
N SER A 687 11.19 15.07 25.17
CA SER A 687 11.08 15.78 26.45
C SER A 687 9.69 15.73 27.07
N GLY A 688 8.66 15.45 26.27
CA GLY A 688 7.27 15.60 26.69
C GLY A 688 6.81 17.06 26.78
N ALA A 689 7.45 17.94 26.01
CA ALA A 689 7.11 19.35 25.94
C ALA A 689 5.80 19.60 25.18
N ASP A 690 5.44 20.87 25.04
CA ASP A 690 4.25 21.29 24.33
C ASP A 690 4.42 21.22 22.80
N VAL A 691 3.30 21.31 22.08
CA VAL A 691 3.27 21.24 20.61
C VAL A 691 4.16 22.32 19.95
N PRO A 692 4.22 23.58 20.43
CA PRO A 692 5.14 24.60 19.91
C PRO A 692 6.62 24.22 19.93
N PHE A 693 7.08 23.48 20.94
CA PHE A 693 8.48 23.02 21.01
C PHE A 693 8.84 22.16 19.80
N LEU A 694 8.00 21.19 19.44
CA LEU A 694 8.20 20.35 18.25
C LEU A 694 8.19 21.19 16.96
N GLN A 695 7.26 22.13 16.81
CA GLN A 695 7.17 23.01 15.62
C GLN A 695 8.45 23.81 15.41
N LYS A 696 8.95 24.47 16.46
CA LYS A 696 10.14 25.31 16.37
C LYS A 696 11.35 24.52 15.89
N ASN A 697 11.56 23.33 16.45
CA ASN A 697 12.71 22.48 16.10
C ASN A 697 12.54 21.85 14.71
N LEU A 698 11.31 21.47 14.34
CA LEU A 698 10.97 20.97 13.01
C LEU A 698 11.24 22.01 11.92
N GLU A 699 10.84 23.25 12.12
CA GLU A 699 11.10 24.36 11.19
C GLU A 699 12.59 24.64 11.04
N ALA A 700 13.33 24.63 12.16
CA ALA A 700 14.79 24.79 12.14
C ALA A 700 15.45 23.67 11.31
N PHE A 701 15.05 22.42 11.55
CA PHE A 701 15.52 21.26 10.80
C PHE A 701 15.21 21.36 9.30
N ILE A 702 13.95 21.63 8.92
CA ILE A 702 13.55 21.75 7.51
C ILE A 702 14.30 22.90 6.83
N THR A 703 14.46 24.04 7.52
CA THR A 703 15.19 25.21 6.98
C THR A 703 16.66 24.90 6.72
N ALA A 704 17.30 24.14 7.62
CA ALA A 704 18.68 23.70 7.43
C ALA A 704 18.79 22.63 6.33
N ALA A 705 17.87 21.67 6.31
CA ALA A 705 17.84 20.60 5.30
C ALA A 705 17.64 21.14 3.88
N LYS A 706 16.80 22.16 3.68
CA LYS A 706 16.61 22.82 2.37
C LYS A 706 17.88 23.46 1.79
N LYS A 707 18.90 23.72 2.61
CA LYS A 707 20.19 24.29 2.15
C LYS A 707 21.16 23.21 1.64
N ARG A 708 20.88 21.93 1.89
CA ARG A 708 21.72 20.81 1.48
C ARG A 708 21.54 20.52 -0.01
N PRO A 709 22.63 20.42 -0.81
CA PRO A 709 22.53 20.13 -2.23
C PRO A 709 21.97 18.72 -2.52
N GLU A 710 22.04 17.80 -1.55
CA GLU A 710 21.50 16.45 -1.67
C GLU A 710 19.95 16.40 -1.60
N VAL A 711 19.31 17.45 -1.06
CA VAL A 711 17.87 17.50 -0.81
C VAL A 711 17.18 18.22 -1.96
N GLY A 712 16.35 17.50 -2.73
CA GLY A 712 15.62 18.06 -3.86
C GLY A 712 14.32 18.73 -3.42
N SER A 713 13.48 17.98 -2.71
CA SER A 713 12.30 18.50 -2.03
C SER A 713 12.23 17.95 -0.62
N ILE A 714 11.76 18.77 0.32
CA ILE A 714 11.51 18.37 1.70
C ILE A 714 10.36 19.20 2.24
N ASN A 715 9.34 18.51 2.75
CA ASN A 715 8.11 19.11 3.21
C ASN A 715 7.55 18.34 4.40
N THR A 716 6.71 19.03 5.17
CA THR A 716 5.84 18.45 6.18
C THR A 716 4.46 19.05 6.03
N ILE A 717 3.43 18.23 6.21
CA ILE A 717 2.04 18.67 6.29
C ILE A 717 1.61 18.94 7.74
N TRP A 718 2.46 18.63 8.72
CA TRP A 718 2.18 18.87 10.12
C TRP A 718 2.30 20.36 10.44
N ARG A 719 1.35 20.87 11.23
CA ARG A 719 1.28 22.27 11.67
C ARG A 719 0.80 22.32 13.11
N ALA A 720 1.53 23.06 13.96
CA ALA A 720 1.14 23.29 15.34
C ALA A 720 0.18 24.47 15.56
N SER A 721 -0.02 25.32 14.56
CA SER A 721 -0.60 26.66 14.71
C SER A 721 -1.83 26.92 13.85
N VAL A 722 -2.74 25.94 13.80
CA VAL A 722 -4.06 26.09 13.18
C VAL A 722 -4.97 26.91 14.10
N PRO A 723 -5.70 27.92 13.58
CA PRO A 723 -6.63 28.72 14.39
C PRO A 723 -7.74 27.86 15.00
N GLN A 724 -7.97 28.02 16.31
CA GLN A 724 -8.98 27.32 17.08
C GLN A 724 -9.72 28.25 18.04
N ILE A 725 -10.87 27.81 18.55
CA ILE A 725 -11.65 28.52 19.57
C ILE A 725 -11.61 27.71 20.87
N TYR A 726 -11.15 28.34 21.95
CA TYR A 726 -11.20 27.78 23.29
C TYR A 726 -12.39 28.35 24.06
N ALA A 727 -13.26 27.46 24.58
CA ALA A 727 -14.35 27.80 25.47
C ALA A 727 -13.92 27.60 26.93
N ASP A 728 -13.67 28.71 27.62
CA ASP A 728 -13.20 28.76 29.01
C ASP A 728 -14.40 28.73 29.97
N VAL A 729 -14.58 27.64 30.70
CA VAL A 729 -15.71 27.44 31.60
C VAL A 729 -15.29 27.78 33.04
N ASP A 730 -15.89 28.84 33.59
CA ASP A 730 -15.71 29.24 34.98
C ASP A 730 -16.46 28.28 35.91
N ARG A 731 -15.71 27.32 36.46
CA ARG A 731 -16.25 26.23 37.29
C ARG A 731 -16.94 26.76 38.55
N ASP A 732 -16.41 27.82 39.15
CA ASP A 732 -16.95 28.39 40.38
C ASP A 732 -18.31 29.05 40.10
N LYS A 733 -18.44 29.78 38.99
CA LYS A 733 -19.74 30.36 38.58
C LYS A 733 -20.76 29.27 38.26
N VAL A 734 -20.37 28.22 37.53
CA VAL A 734 -21.26 27.09 37.21
C VAL A 734 -21.81 26.45 38.48
N LEU A 735 -20.94 26.10 39.42
CA LEU A 735 -21.33 25.42 40.66
C LEU A 735 -22.15 26.34 41.58
N LYS A 736 -21.83 27.64 41.66
CA LYS A 736 -22.62 28.63 42.44
C LYS A 736 -24.05 28.78 41.93
N GLN A 737 -24.28 28.58 40.63
CA GLN A 737 -25.61 28.58 40.03
C GLN A 737 -26.36 27.26 40.27
N GLY A 738 -25.74 26.24 40.87
CA GLY A 738 -26.35 24.92 41.06
C GLY A 738 -26.49 24.15 39.75
N ILE A 739 -25.60 24.38 38.79
CA ILE A 739 -25.53 23.67 37.50
C ILE A 739 -24.42 22.62 37.59
N SER A 740 -24.64 21.43 37.02
CA SER A 740 -23.56 20.43 36.90
C SER A 740 -22.60 20.79 35.78
N LEU A 741 -21.29 20.66 36.01
CA LEU A 741 -20.27 20.86 34.97
C LEU A 741 -20.51 19.93 33.77
N SER A 742 -20.95 18.69 34.02
CA SER A 742 -21.29 17.74 32.97
C SER A 742 -22.38 18.24 32.04
N SER A 743 -23.40 18.94 32.55
CA SER A 743 -24.48 19.50 31.72
C SER A 743 -23.97 20.59 30.78
N VAL A 744 -23.03 21.42 31.23
CA VAL A 744 -22.39 22.46 30.41
C VAL A 744 -21.60 21.84 29.26
N TYR A 745 -20.70 20.91 29.57
CA TYR A 745 -19.87 20.26 28.54
C TYR A 745 -20.70 19.38 27.59
N GLN A 746 -21.70 18.65 28.10
CA GLN A 746 -22.61 17.86 27.26
C GLN A 746 -23.40 18.75 26.29
N THR A 747 -23.83 19.94 26.74
CA THR A 747 -24.55 20.90 25.88
C THR A 747 -23.65 21.43 24.77
N MET A 748 -22.42 21.84 25.10
CA MET A 748 -21.45 22.29 24.10
C MET A 748 -21.08 21.17 23.12
N GLN A 749 -20.78 19.96 23.63
CA GLN A 749 -20.46 18.79 22.81
C GLN A 749 -21.61 18.45 21.86
N ALA A 750 -22.84 18.39 22.38
CA ALA A 750 -24.01 18.06 21.58
C ALA A 750 -24.24 19.10 20.48
N PHE A 751 -24.24 20.40 20.80
CA PHE A 751 -24.55 21.43 19.82
C PHE A 751 -23.43 21.65 18.79
N MET A 752 -22.16 21.63 19.22
CA MET A 752 -21.01 21.90 18.35
C MET A 752 -20.50 20.63 17.65
N GLY A 753 -20.22 19.57 18.40
CA GLY A 753 -19.61 18.33 17.88
C GLY A 753 -20.61 17.25 17.47
N GLY A 754 -21.84 17.31 17.98
CA GLY A 754 -22.85 16.27 17.82
C GLY A 754 -22.74 15.19 18.90
N ALA A 755 -23.85 14.89 19.57
CA ALA A 755 -23.93 13.83 20.57
C ALA A 755 -24.44 12.54 19.95
N TYR A 756 -23.67 11.46 20.09
CA TYR A 756 -24.13 10.10 19.78
C TYR A 756 -25.12 9.64 20.86
N ILE A 757 -26.35 9.29 20.47
CA ILE A 757 -27.40 8.92 21.43
C ILE A 757 -27.59 7.40 21.51
N ASN A 758 -27.95 6.78 20.38
CA ASN A 758 -28.15 5.35 20.22
C ASN A 758 -28.23 5.00 18.70
N GLN A 759 -28.85 3.87 18.36
CA GLN A 759 -28.94 3.35 17.01
C GLN A 759 -30.38 3.01 16.62
N PHE A 760 -30.62 2.92 15.31
CA PHE A 760 -31.90 2.52 14.73
C PHE A 760 -31.69 1.54 13.57
N ASN A 761 -32.72 0.79 13.19
CA ASN A 761 -32.62 -0.25 12.19
C ASN A 761 -33.37 0.15 10.91
N ARG A 762 -32.72 0.14 9.74
CA ARG A 762 -33.38 0.41 8.45
C ARG A 762 -32.58 -0.21 7.32
N PHE A 763 -33.26 -0.67 6.26
CA PHE A 763 -32.63 -1.31 5.10
C PHE A 763 -31.77 -2.54 5.45
N GLY A 764 -32.17 -3.28 6.49
CA GLY A 764 -31.40 -4.43 6.99
C GLY A 764 -30.11 -4.08 7.74
N ARG A 765 -29.86 -2.79 7.99
CA ARG A 765 -28.66 -2.29 8.68
C ARG A 765 -29.02 -1.52 9.95
N GLN A 766 -28.00 -1.38 10.80
CA GLN A 766 -28.05 -0.54 11.99
C GLN A 766 -27.34 0.77 11.69
N TRP A 767 -28.02 1.88 11.93
CA TRP A 767 -27.54 3.23 11.69
C TRP A 767 -27.53 4.01 13.00
N ARG A 768 -26.77 5.09 13.06
CA ARG A 768 -26.59 5.87 14.30
C ARG A 768 -27.58 7.03 14.38
N VAL A 769 -27.90 7.44 15.59
CA VAL A 769 -28.72 8.61 15.89
C VAL A 769 -27.83 9.67 16.53
N PHE A 770 -27.80 10.86 15.92
CA PHE A 770 -27.02 12.01 16.39
C PHE A 770 -27.92 13.20 16.65
N LEU A 771 -27.64 13.88 17.77
CA LEU A 771 -28.24 15.15 18.13
C LEU A 771 -27.20 16.26 17.95
N GLN A 772 -27.51 17.29 17.16
CA GLN A 772 -26.63 18.44 16.95
C GLN A 772 -27.46 19.72 16.78
N ALA A 773 -26.87 20.90 17.01
CA ALA A 773 -27.55 22.16 16.68
C ALA A 773 -27.69 22.35 15.16
N GLU A 774 -28.73 23.07 14.74
CA GLU A 774 -28.89 23.55 13.36
C GLU A 774 -27.66 24.36 12.91
N ALA A 775 -27.40 24.37 11.60
CA ALA A 775 -26.17 24.95 11.05
C ALA A 775 -26.02 26.45 11.34
N ASP A 776 -27.13 27.21 11.26
CA ASP A 776 -27.22 28.65 11.51
C ASP A 776 -27.07 29.02 13.00
N GLN A 777 -26.97 28.02 13.89
CA GLN A 777 -26.85 28.19 15.34
C GLN A 777 -25.46 27.77 15.85
N ARG A 778 -24.47 27.68 14.95
CA ARG A 778 -23.08 27.24 15.24
C ARG A 778 -22.06 27.78 14.22
N GLU A 779 -22.30 28.98 13.71
CA GLU A 779 -21.43 29.64 12.73
C GLU A 779 -20.31 30.44 13.40
N THR A 780 -20.61 31.02 14.56
CA THR A 780 -19.74 31.99 15.23
C THR A 780 -19.56 31.67 16.71
N THR A 781 -18.56 32.30 17.33
CA THR A 781 -18.33 32.20 18.77
C THR A 781 -19.49 32.76 19.60
N ASN A 782 -20.29 33.68 19.05
CA ASN A 782 -21.45 34.26 19.73
C ASN A 782 -22.57 33.23 19.92
N ASP A 783 -22.64 32.21 19.06
CA ASP A 783 -23.68 31.19 19.16
C ASP A 783 -23.48 30.31 20.41
N ILE A 784 -22.22 30.06 20.80
CA ILE A 784 -21.87 29.35 22.03
C ILE A 784 -22.45 30.08 23.26
N SER A 785 -22.36 31.42 23.27
CA SER A 785 -22.90 32.25 24.34
C SER A 785 -24.43 32.17 24.44
N GLY A 786 -25.11 31.89 23.32
CA GLY A 786 -26.56 31.74 23.21
C GLY A 786 -27.10 30.35 23.60
N TYR A 787 -26.25 29.40 23.99
CA TYR A 787 -26.72 28.11 24.50
C TYR A 787 -27.15 28.22 25.96
N TYR A 788 -28.10 27.38 26.38
CA TYR A 788 -28.66 27.43 27.73
C TYR A 788 -28.57 26.07 28.42
N VAL A 789 -28.39 26.10 29.73
CA VAL A 789 -28.46 24.94 30.63
C VAL A 789 -29.42 25.24 31.77
N ARG A 790 -29.99 24.19 32.36
CA ARG A 790 -30.94 24.32 33.47
C ARG A 790 -30.20 24.28 34.80
N ASN A 791 -30.51 25.21 35.70
CA ASN A 791 -29.99 25.22 37.06
C ASN A 791 -30.83 24.31 38.00
N GLY A 792 -30.36 24.09 39.22
CA GLY A 792 -31.08 23.30 40.24
C GLY A 792 -32.44 23.86 40.68
N LYS A 793 -32.77 25.12 40.34
CA LYS A 793 -34.08 25.75 40.58
C LYS A 793 -35.04 25.59 39.40
N GLY A 794 -34.56 25.07 38.27
CA GLY A 794 -35.34 24.90 37.05
C GLY A 794 -35.21 26.06 36.04
N ASP A 795 -34.48 27.12 36.37
CA ASP A 795 -34.26 28.26 35.48
C ASP A 795 -33.27 27.92 34.37
N MET A 796 -33.50 28.48 33.17
CA MET A 796 -32.57 28.39 32.05
C MET A 796 -31.53 29.50 32.14
N VAL A 797 -30.26 29.14 32.25
CA VAL A 797 -29.12 30.06 32.37
C VAL A 797 -28.29 29.98 31.08
N PRO A 798 -28.00 31.11 30.42
CA PRO A 798 -27.16 31.12 29.22
C PRO A 798 -25.71 30.78 29.57
N LEU A 799 -25.01 30.12 28.65
CA LEU A 799 -23.59 29.79 28.81
C LEU A 799 -22.74 31.06 28.94
N SER A 800 -23.16 32.20 28.36
CA SER A 800 -22.46 33.49 28.51
C SER A 800 -22.30 33.95 29.97
N ALA A 801 -23.07 33.40 30.91
CA ALA A 801 -22.92 33.73 32.34
C ALA A 801 -21.63 33.16 32.96
N PHE A 802 -21.03 32.14 32.34
CA PHE A 802 -19.89 31.40 32.89
C PHE A 802 -18.96 30.76 31.83
N VAL A 803 -19.19 30.99 30.54
CA VAL A 803 -18.33 30.54 29.44
C VAL A 803 -17.84 31.74 28.65
N ASP A 804 -16.53 31.92 28.62
CA ASP A 804 -15.84 32.92 27.80
C ASP A 804 -15.15 32.24 26.62
N THR A 805 -15.19 32.83 25.42
CA THR A 805 -14.50 32.27 24.24
C THR A 805 -13.27 33.08 23.89
N LYS A 806 -12.16 32.39 23.59
CA LYS A 806 -10.91 33.02 23.15
C LYS A 806 -10.33 32.29 21.94
N ARG A 807 -9.73 33.04 21.02
CA ARG A 807 -8.98 32.47 19.89
C ARG A 807 -7.66 31.93 20.41
N VAL A 808 -7.38 30.67 20.07
CA VAL A 808 -6.13 29.99 20.39
C VAL A 808 -5.58 29.35 19.11
N TYR A 809 -4.37 28.82 19.19
CA TYR A 809 -3.75 28.08 18.11
C TYR A 809 -3.39 26.68 18.60
N GLY A 810 -3.67 25.69 17.78
CA GLY A 810 -3.36 24.29 18.08
C GLY A 810 -3.18 23.49 16.80
N PRO A 811 -2.77 22.22 16.89
CA PRO A 811 -2.59 21.37 15.72
C PRO A 811 -3.93 20.91 15.14
N GLU A 812 -4.02 20.71 13.82
CA GLU A 812 -5.17 20.00 13.22
C GLU A 812 -5.18 18.51 13.57
N PHE A 813 -3.98 17.96 13.63
CA PHE A 813 -3.71 16.61 14.07
C PHE A 813 -2.36 16.54 14.77
N THR A 814 -2.23 15.66 15.73
CA THR A 814 -0.93 15.27 16.28
C THR A 814 -0.58 13.88 15.80
N ASN A 815 0.71 13.63 15.63
CA ASN A 815 1.20 12.29 15.42
C ASN A 815 2.06 11.85 16.57
N ARG A 816 2.08 10.53 16.79
CA ARG A 816 3.06 9.89 17.65
C ARG A 816 3.76 8.80 16.86
N PHE A 817 5.06 8.64 17.10
CA PHE A 817 5.89 7.60 16.50
C PHE A 817 6.76 7.00 17.59
N ASN A 818 6.59 5.70 17.84
CA ASN A 818 7.29 4.96 18.90
C ASN A 818 7.18 5.64 20.27
N LEU A 819 5.95 5.92 20.72
CA LEU A 819 5.60 6.50 22.02
C LEU A 819 5.97 7.99 22.21
N PHE A 820 6.53 8.64 21.20
CA PHE A 820 6.88 10.06 21.25
C PHE A 820 6.00 10.86 20.31
N ARG A 821 5.60 12.07 20.73
CA ARG A 821 4.98 13.02 19.80
C ARG A 821 6.00 13.31 18.69
N ALA A 822 5.56 13.22 17.45
CA ALA A 822 6.46 13.33 16.31
C ALA A 822 5.79 14.07 15.15
N ALA A 823 6.62 14.56 14.23
CA ALA A 823 6.17 15.12 12.97
C ALA A 823 6.89 14.43 11.82
N GLN A 824 6.12 13.99 10.83
CA GLN A 824 6.68 13.36 9.63
C GLN A 824 7.23 14.42 8.68
N VAL A 825 8.42 14.13 8.15
CA VAL A 825 9.10 14.88 7.11
C VAL A 825 9.30 13.95 5.93
N ILE A 826 8.74 14.33 4.79
CA ILE A 826 8.82 13.59 3.54
C ILE A 826 9.51 14.43 2.47
N GLY A 827 10.14 13.77 1.50
CA GLY A 827 10.85 14.48 0.45
C GLY A 827 11.54 13.56 -0.53
N ASN A 828 12.20 14.15 -1.51
CA ASN A 828 12.94 13.43 -2.55
C ASN A 828 14.41 13.89 -2.61
N PRO A 829 15.34 12.99 -2.95
CA PRO A 829 16.72 13.37 -3.29
C PRO A 829 16.74 14.40 -4.43
N ALA A 830 17.74 15.27 -4.44
CA ALA A 830 17.98 16.15 -5.57
C ALA A 830 18.40 15.34 -6.82
N PRO A 831 18.12 15.82 -8.05
CA PRO A 831 18.55 15.14 -9.27
C PRO A 831 20.05 14.81 -9.23
N GLY A 832 20.39 13.54 -9.49
CA GLY A 832 21.76 13.03 -9.45
C GLY A 832 22.26 12.57 -8.07
N TYR A 833 21.46 12.69 -7.01
CA TYR A 833 21.76 12.16 -5.68
C TYR A 833 20.95 10.90 -5.36
N SER A 834 21.53 10.03 -4.55
CA SER A 834 20.84 8.82 -4.07
C SER A 834 20.05 9.00 -2.79
N SER A 835 19.16 8.03 -2.52
CA SER A 835 18.50 7.91 -1.21
C SER A 835 19.50 7.77 -0.07
N ASP A 836 20.60 7.02 -0.25
CA ASP A 836 21.66 6.88 0.77
C ASP A 836 22.39 8.19 1.07
N GLN A 837 22.59 9.04 0.06
CA GLN A 837 23.27 10.32 0.21
C GLN A 837 22.38 11.32 0.95
N VAL A 838 21.10 11.42 0.56
CA VAL A 838 20.17 12.32 1.23
C VAL A 838 19.88 11.89 2.66
N MET A 839 19.73 10.59 2.94
CA MET A 839 19.51 10.09 4.30
C MET A 839 20.68 10.46 5.22
N ARG A 840 21.93 10.23 4.79
CA ARG A 840 23.12 10.65 5.55
C ARG A 840 23.21 12.15 5.74
N ALA A 841 22.86 12.95 4.72
CA ALA A 841 22.83 14.40 4.84
C ALA A 841 21.77 14.86 5.86
N LEU A 842 20.59 14.23 5.90
CA LEU A 842 19.54 14.55 6.86
C LEU A 842 19.91 14.12 8.29
N GLU A 843 20.58 12.98 8.47
CA GLU A 843 21.12 12.57 9.78
C GLU A 843 22.14 13.58 10.30
N GLN A 844 23.04 14.08 9.43
CA GLN A 844 24.00 15.14 9.79
C GLN A 844 23.27 16.42 10.22
N VAL A 845 22.31 16.89 9.41
CA VAL A 845 21.53 18.08 9.74
C VAL A 845 20.76 17.92 11.06
N ALA A 846 20.17 16.74 11.30
CA ALA A 846 19.47 16.46 12.54
C ALA A 846 20.42 16.55 13.75
N ASN A 847 21.60 15.92 13.66
CA ASN A 847 22.59 15.94 14.73
C ASN A 847 23.20 17.34 14.99
N GLU A 848 23.24 18.21 13.98
CA GLU A 848 23.76 19.58 14.09
C GLU A 848 22.73 20.57 14.63
N VAL A 849 21.46 20.42 14.25
CA VAL A 849 20.41 21.43 14.47
C VAL A 849 19.47 21.08 15.61
N LEU A 850 19.17 19.79 15.81
CA LEU A 850 18.22 19.37 16.84
C LEU A 850 18.88 19.37 18.24
N PRO A 851 18.18 19.86 19.27
CA PRO A 851 18.67 19.78 20.65
C PRO A 851 18.62 18.34 21.18
N ARG A 852 19.25 18.08 22.33
CA ARG A 852 19.39 16.72 22.91
C ARG A 852 18.05 16.07 23.28
N GLU A 853 17.06 16.91 23.55
CA GLU A 853 15.68 16.57 23.88
C GLU A 853 14.87 16.08 22.67
N MET A 854 15.40 16.28 21.46
CA MET A 854 14.78 15.87 20.20
C MET A 854 15.48 14.63 19.66
N GLY A 855 14.73 13.81 18.95
CA GLY A 855 15.25 12.63 18.24
C GLY A 855 14.72 12.58 16.82
N PHE A 856 15.19 11.58 16.09
CA PHE A 856 14.58 11.22 14.82
C PHE A 856 14.59 9.71 14.65
N GLU A 857 13.66 9.22 13.84
CA GLU A 857 13.61 7.85 13.37
C GLU A 857 13.22 7.79 11.89
N TRP A 858 13.65 6.74 11.21
CA TRP A 858 13.24 6.45 9.85
C TRP A 858 12.00 5.56 9.85
N ALA A 859 11.12 5.76 8.87
CA ALA A 859 9.96 4.90 8.63
C ALA A 859 9.91 4.43 7.19
N ASP A 860 8.96 3.55 6.88
CA ASP A 860 8.64 3.12 5.52
C ASP A 860 9.87 2.58 4.77
N LEU A 861 10.06 2.98 3.51
CA LEU A 861 11.20 2.57 2.69
C LEU A 861 12.55 2.99 3.30
N SER A 862 12.62 4.16 3.95
CA SER A 862 13.85 4.65 4.58
C SER A 862 14.28 3.79 5.76
N TYR A 863 13.34 3.30 6.57
CA TYR A 863 13.65 2.33 7.63
C TYR A 863 14.25 1.04 7.08
N GLN A 864 13.68 0.53 5.99
CA GLN A 864 14.13 -0.71 5.36
C GLN A 864 15.51 -0.56 4.74
N GLN A 865 15.77 0.59 4.13
CA GLN A 865 17.09 0.94 3.62
C GLN A 865 18.14 1.05 4.74
N GLN A 866 17.79 1.68 5.86
CA GLN A 866 18.68 1.76 7.03
C GLN A 866 18.98 0.36 7.59
N LYS A 867 17.96 -0.48 7.76
CA LYS A 867 18.11 -1.87 8.26
C LYS A 867 18.95 -2.74 7.33
N ALA A 868 18.89 -2.50 6.01
CA ALA A 868 19.65 -3.23 5.02
C ALA A 868 21.13 -2.81 4.92
N ALA A 869 21.50 -1.63 5.45
CA ALA A 869 22.84 -1.08 5.32
C ALA A 869 23.93 -2.04 5.85
N GLY A 870 24.99 -2.25 5.07
CA GLY A 870 26.14 -3.10 5.43
C GLY A 870 25.96 -4.60 5.19
N THR A 871 24.73 -5.11 5.05
CA THR A 871 24.47 -6.55 4.84
C THR A 871 25.07 -7.07 3.53
N GLY A 872 25.00 -6.29 2.45
CA GLY A 872 25.49 -6.70 1.12
C GLY A 872 26.99 -7.00 1.06
N THR A 873 27.82 -6.34 1.88
CA THR A 873 29.27 -6.63 1.93
C THR A 873 29.53 -8.00 2.54
N VAL A 874 28.82 -8.33 3.63
CA VAL A 874 28.93 -9.64 4.30
C VAL A 874 28.51 -10.75 3.34
N THR A 875 27.41 -10.57 2.63
CA THR A 875 26.91 -11.54 1.64
C THR A 875 27.89 -11.74 0.50
N PHE A 876 28.47 -10.66 -0.04
CA PHE A 876 29.45 -10.76 -1.11
C PHE A 876 30.70 -11.53 -0.68
N VAL A 877 31.23 -11.25 0.51
CA VAL A 877 32.38 -11.97 1.08
C VAL A 877 32.03 -13.45 1.28
N LEU A 878 30.84 -13.76 1.79
CA LEU A 878 30.38 -15.13 1.97
C LEU A 878 30.28 -15.88 0.63
N SER A 879 29.68 -15.26 -0.40
CA SER A 879 29.61 -15.84 -1.75
C SER A 879 31.02 -16.10 -2.31
N LEU A 880 31.97 -15.18 -2.12
CA LEU A 880 33.35 -15.36 -2.58
C LEU A 880 34.03 -16.54 -1.88
N VAL A 881 33.83 -16.69 -0.56
CA VAL A 881 34.37 -17.81 0.21
C VAL A 881 33.75 -19.13 -0.26
N CYS A 882 32.43 -19.18 -0.46
CA CYS A 882 31.75 -20.38 -0.96
C CYS A 882 32.27 -20.79 -2.35
N VAL A 883 32.42 -19.83 -3.27
CA VAL A 883 33.01 -20.07 -4.60
C VAL A 883 34.43 -20.60 -4.49
N PHE A 884 35.27 -19.98 -3.65
CA PHE A 884 36.64 -20.44 -3.44
C PHE A 884 36.72 -21.87 -2.91
N LEU A 885 35.93 -22.19 -1.88
CA LEU A 885 35.90 -23.53 -1.28
C LEU A 885 35.41 -24.60 -2.26
N ILE A 886 34.41 -24.28 -3.08
CA ILE A 886 33.88 -25.20 -4.08
C ILE A 886 34.86 -25.40 -5.23
N LEU A 887 35.51 -24.33 -5.69
CA LEU A 887 36.59 -24.44 -6.68
C LEU A 887 37.75 -25.30 -6.15
N ALA A 888 38.16 -25.10 -4.89
CA ALA A 888 39.20 -25.90 -4.26
C ALA A 888 38.81 -27.36 -4.01
N ALA A 889 37.51 -27.69 -4.01
CA ALA A 889 37.03 -29.07 -3.92
C ALA A 889 36.89 -29.74 -5.29
N LEU A 890 36.68 -28.94 -6.36
CA LEU A 890 36.51 -29.43 -7.74
C LEU A 890 37.84 -29.67 -8.47
N TYR A 891 38.88 -28.89 -8.14
CA TYR A 891 40.22 -28.95 -8.73
C TYR A 891 41.26 -29.38 -7.69
#